data_AF-A0A2A6CZT8-F1
#
_entry.id   AF-A0A2A6CZT8-F1
#
_cell.length_a   1.000
_cell.length_b   1.000
_cell.length_c   1.000
_cell.angle_alpha   90.00
_cell.angle_beta   90.00
_cell.angle_gamma   90.00
#
_symmetry.space_group_name_H-M   'P 1'
#
loop_
_entity.id
_entity.type
_entity.pdbx_description
1 polymer ?
#
loop_
_entity_poly.entity_id
_entity_poly.type
_entity_poly.pdbx_seq_one_letter_code
_entity_poly.pdbx_strand_id
1 'polypeptide(L)'
;MTKSSLQCVKCSNPSTIAGSEGKNVAYCDGCYREMLTHKFRSALGKKRVFKDGAAKEALVVSDGSPSSVFLLGQIIDALQLNPHQKLVMLPTIVTIVSSLTSGVMASVSEDEGHVVHLSAVIRPPEEKVIAKGRDAEEEIRIFSQLLSSCKSLTAKDEIVRVLKERLILRLAAELDLSTVLISDTADDLARLSLSALCIGRGGQISEMTAGVEKRKGLPTIVRPLKEVRSKEIAIGNRMFGWEKNVIYVEENEMKRQVGYSIHKATEDFVKTLHTEGFQATVSTVLSTSSKVHPDVNPSSALCTLCQRTYSKELVGMCPPCQSIMDEIPDWSRIAHLVQMDKGWYNLPPELLLEIFSHLPTAALVHVTAVCTWWRSVARDDSLWREIFMNEFHSFVSTAPVCDVLADEYGMIKRGCPTTIAEVVEDFYYELENVVFSPLGCFYAVSGKDAMLCVYESTSRQLLEERDLHLSLRWTGIVALAFSPDDMCLAVRGVKANGKEEVATFEICIVECCLHFISRLPSTKCSPWFNNKWILSNDVYPMDLKGEGYGSFSSQYVKSISHLQLYKRHSSKKEARLEPKTISLMKLLNESEDPFNFLVSPFVSRRFRRIIDMAREAAWEGKAKTQMDKLKQLLDKDERCFKCYITDGCEEECTCSCHVGRDDFMLIYGRHEDEIQSRICFHIVDLKKAIDDDEKKEREQKEGEKPRVEDPTPDDDLYSYLSRQTSAPDHEIILDGRLLHLALSPDYKYLYATVNMSPRSSSPLTEIRSFHLQTMVAERGIFYGGLAPFPNTTIPTAANEYFLFSSTDEQVVVWSRVHHGPSLTRLTHPNPVRSIAAHPQEKLLLVVVGEQLHVWTPAFAS
;
A
#
# COMPACT_ATOMS: atom_id res chain seq x y z
N MET A 1 52.00 10.96 43.07
CA MET A 1 51.24 11.58 44.18
C MET A 1 50.77 10.49 45.13
N THR A 2 51.26 10.51 46.36
CA THR A 2 50.96 9.59 47.46
C THR A 2 49.47 9.63 47.80
N LYS A 3 48.71 8.54 47.53
CA LYS A 3 47.30 8.41 47.94
C LYS A 3 47.24 8.48 49.47
N SER A 4 46.72 9.59 50.01
CA SER A 4 46.29 9.65 51.41
C SER A 4 45.34 8.49 51.67
N SER A 5 45.66 7.63 52.63
CA SER A 5 44.78 6.56 53.10
C SER A 5 43.46 7.18 53.55
N LEU A 6 42.39 6.98 52.78
CA LEU A 6 41.04 7.40 53.15
C LEU A 6 40.66 6.72 54.48
N GLN A 7 40.03 7.46 55.39
CA GLN A 7 39.49 6.90 56.64
C GLN A 7 38.10 6.30 56.38
N CYS A 8 37.72 5.31 57.18
CA CYS A 8 36.37 4.74 57.08
C CYS A 8 35.30 5.79 57.42
N VAL A 9 34.21 5.84 56.65
CA VAL A 9 33.12 6.81 56.86
C VAL A 9 32.30 6.52 58.14
N LYS A 10 32.36 5.29 58.66
CA LYS A 10 31.60 4.85 59.84
C LYS A 10 32.44 4.77 61.12
N CYS A 11 33.75 4.61 61.02
CA CYS A 11 34.66 4.49 62.15
C CYS A 11 36.02 5.10 61.84
N SER A 12 36.86 5.33 62.84
CA SER A 12 38.18 5.96 62.66
C SER A 12 39.26 5.01 62.11
N ASN A 13 38.92 3.78 61.71
CA ASN A 13 39.88 2.80 61.16
C ASN A 13 40.30 3.16 59.72
N PRO A 14 41.51 2.76 59.28
CA PRO A 14 41.91 2.91 57.89
C PRO A 14 40.96 2.17 56.96
N SER A 15 40.56 2.80 55.85
CA SER A 15 39.70 2.15 54.87
C SER A 15 40.50 1.21 53.97
N THR A 16 39.91 0.07 53.67
CA THR A 16 40.45 -0.96 52.78
C THR A 16 39.64 -1.06 51.49
N ILE A 17 38.38 -0.57 51.51
CA ILE A 17 37.39 -0.79 50.45
C ILE A 17 36.78 0.55 50.04
N ALA A 18 36.79 0.83 48.74
CA ALA A 18 36.04 1.95 48.19
C ALA A 18 34.54 1.61 48.13
N GLY A 19 33.70 2.55 48.54
CA GLY A 19 32.25 2.46 48.41
C GLY A 19 31.81 2.44 46.94
N SER A 20 30.64 1.83 46.70
CA SER A 20 30.02 1.74 45.38
C SER A 20 29.39 3.07 44.93
N GLU A 21 29.03 3.94 45.89
CA GLU A 21 28.35 5.22 45.66
C GLU A 21 29.21 6.40 46.15
N GLY A 22 29.72 7.20 45.21
CA GLY A 22 30.41 8.46 45.50
C GLY A 22 31.95 8.35 45.51
N LYS A 23 32.62 9.36 44.93
CA LYS A 23 34.08 9.39 44.71
C LYS A 23 34.94 9.39 45.99
N ASN A 24 34.33 9.60 47.17
CA ASN A 24 35.04 9.76 48.45
C ASN A 24 34.49 8.88 49.59
N VAL A 25 33.67 7.86 49.29
CA VAL A 25 33.15 6.96 50.32
C VAL A 25 34.07 5.74 50.44
N ALA A 26 34.56 5.44 51.63
CA ALA A 26 35.41 4.28 51.89
C ALA A 26 35.08 3.62 53.24
N TYR A 27 35.25 2.31 53.32
CA TYR A 27 34.91 1.49 54.48
C TYR A 27 36.10 0.63 54.92
N CYS A 28 36.16 0.31 56.21
CA CYS A 28 36.95 -0.82 56.71
C CYS A 28 36.14 -2.12 56.55
N ASP A 29 36.81 -3.27 56.61
CA ASP A 29 36.18 -4.59 56.42
C ASP A 29 34.98 -4.82 57.34
N GLY A 30 35.06 -4.44 58.61
CA GLY A 30 33.99 -4.63 59.60
C GLY A 30 32.73 -3.81 59.28
N CYS A 31 32.90 -2.50 59.08
CA CYS A 31 31.78 -1.61 58.76
C CYS A 31 31.16 -1.92 57.38
N TYR A 32 31.94 -2.45 56.44
CA TYR A 32 31.44 -2.87 55.13
C TYR A 32 30.53 -4.11 55.25
N ARG A 33 30.93 -5.12 56.04
CA ARG A 33 30.08 -6.30 56.32
C ARG A 33 28.76 -5.90 56.96
N GLU A 34 28.81 -5.05 57.99
CA GLU A 34 27.60 -4.55 58.65
C GLU A 34 26.70 -3.78 57.70
N MET A 35 27.27 -2.95 56.82
CA MET A 35 26.51 -2.24 55.80
C MET A 35 25.77 -3.22 54.87
N LEU A 36 26.42 -4.27 54.38
CA LEU A 36 25.78 -5.27 53.51
C LEU A 36 24.67 -6.03 54.22
N THR A 37 24.92 -6.51 55.43
CA THR A 37 23.92 -7.21 56.24
C THR A 37 22.76 -6.28 56.60
N HIS A 38 23.02 -5.00 56.87
CA HIS A 38 21.98 -4.01 57.10
C HIS A 38 21.12 -3.76 55.85
N LYS A 39 21.71 -3.63 54.65
CA LYS A 39 20.95 -3.49 53.39
C LYS A 39 19.99 -4.69 53.19
N PHE A 40 20.48 -5.91 53.38
CA PHE A 40 19.67 -7.13 53.32
C PHE A 40 18.53 -7.13 54.36
N ARG A 41 18.84 -6.87 55.63
CA ARG A 41 17.83 -6.86 56.71
C ARG A 41 16.80 -5.76 56.54
N SER A 42 17.22 -4.58 56.11
CA SER A 42 16.35 -3.44 55.81
C SER A 42 15.34 -3.80 54.73
N ALA A 43 15.75 -4.53 53.69
CA ALA A 43 14.85 -4.95 52.61
C ALA A 43 13.72 -5.87 53.11
N LEU A 44 14.03 -6.80 54.03
CA LEU A 44 13.04 -7.70 54.65
C LEU A 44 12.19 -6.99 55.73
N GLY A 45 12.82 -6.12 56.53
CA GLY A 45 12.23 -5.47 57.69
C GLY A 45 11.30 -4.30 57.38
N LYS A 46 11.67 -3.41 56.45
CA LYS A 46 10.85 -2.24 56.05
C LYS A 46 9.51 -2.65 55.44
N LYS A 47 9.47 -3.82 54.80
CA LYS A 47 8.32 -4.31 54.03
C LYS A 47 7.45 -5.32 54.78
N ARG A 48 7.75 -5.57 56.06
CA ARG A 48 7.04 -6.51 56.95
C ARG A 48 6.80 -7.89 56.31
N VAL A 49 7.76 -8.39 55.52
CA VAL A 49 7.59 -9.62 54.72
C VAL A 49 7.25 -10.84 55.59
N PHE A 50 7.81 -10.91 56.80
CA PHE A 50 7.64 -12.02 57.75
C PHE A 50 7.14 -11.56 59.13
N LYS A 51 6.47 -10.41 59.23
CA LYS A 51 5.89 -9.90 60.48
C LYS A 51 4.36 -9.95 60.42
N ASP A 52 3.72 -10.28 61.55
CA ASP A 52 2.27 -10.35 61.77
C ASP A 52 1.52 -11.36 60.86
N GLY A 53 1.26 -12.57 61.36
CA GLY A 53 0.33 -13.54 60.76
C GLY A 53 0.70 -14.16 59.39
N ALA A 54 1.79 -13.74 58.76
CA ALA A 54 2.26 -14.26 57.47
C ALA A 54 2.92 -15.65 57.57
N ALA A 55 2.82 -16.44 56.51
CA ALA A 55 3.47 -17.75 56.39
C ALA A 55 4.99 -17.61 56.55
N LYS A 56 5.57 -18.44 57.43
CA LYS A 56 7.01 -18.42 57.73
C LYS A 56 7.83 -19.17 56.67
N GLU A 57 7.18 -19.97 55.85
CA GLU A 57 7.81 -20.80 54.82
C GLU A 57 8.00 -19.97 53.55
N ALA A 58 9.19 -20.05 52.95
CA ALA A 58 9.50 -19.34 51.73
C ALA A 58 10.40 -20.16 50.81
N LEU A 59 10.10 -20.10 49.51
CA LEU A 59 10.94 -20.67 48.47
C LEU A 59 12.15 -19.77 48.26
N VAL A 60 13.37 -20.29 48.37
CA VAL A 60 14.60 -19.57 48.02
C VAL A 60 15.15 -20.15 46.72
N VAL A 61 15.16 -19.33 45.67
CA VAL A 61 15.67 -19.73 44.36
C VAL A 61 17.17 -19.51 44.30
N SER A 62 17.91 -20.59 44.04
CA SER A 62 19.34 -20.57 43.79
C SER A 62 19.65 -20.89 42.33
N ASP A 63 20.69 -20.30 41.76
CA ASP A 63 21.18 -20.63 40.41
C ASP A 63 22.71 -20.74 40.36
N GLY A 64 23.37 -20.76 41.52
CA GLY A 64 24.83 -20.83 41.65
C GLY A 64 25.57 -19.53 41.32
N SER A 65 24.88 -18.49 40.85
CA SER A 65 25.46 -17.18 40.59
C SER A 65 26.00 -16.51 41.86
N PRO A 66 26.93 -15.53 41.75
CA PRO A 66 27.43 -14.80 42.90
C PRO A 66 26.34 -14.18 43.77
N SER A 67 25.24 -13.72 43.17
CA SER A 67 24.12 -13.10 43.89
C SER A 67 23.25 -14.12 44.62
N SER A 68 22.99 -15.30 44.03
CA SER A 68 22.24 -16.36 44.73
C SER A 68 23.02 -16.96 45.89
N VAL A 69 24.34 -17.17 45.73
CA VAL A 69 25.23 -17.59 46.82
C VAL A 69 25.27 -16.56 47.95
N PHE A 70 25.37 -15.27 47.61
CA PHE A 70 25.35 -14.22 48.61
C PHE A 70 24.01 -14.15 49.35
N LEU A 71 22.89 -14.30 48.64
CA LEU A 71 21.56 -14.35 49.25
C LEU A 71 21.44 -15.53 50.23
N LEU A 72 21.84 -16.73 49.81
CA LEU A 72 21.83 -17.93 50.65
C LEU A 72 22.70 -17.75 51.89
N GLY A 73 23.92 -17.23 51.71
CA GLY A 73 24.83 -16.93 52.83
C GLY A 73 24.21 -15.97 53.84
N GLN A 74 23.60 -14.87 53.38
CA GLN A 74 22.93 -13.91 54.26
C GLN A 74 21.73 -14.53 55.00
N ILE A 75 20.98 -15.44 54.36
CA ILE A 75 19.86 -16.15 54.98
C ILE A 75 20.39 -17.12 56.05
N ILE A 76 21.37 -17.95 55.73
CA ILE A 76 21.95 -18.95 56.65
C ILE A 76 22.55 -18.24 57.87
N ASP A 77 23.36 -17.20 57.68
CA ASP A 77 23.92 -16.40 58.76
C ASP A 77 22.79 -15.78 59.61
N ALA A 78 21.73 -15.25 58.99
CA ALA A 78 20.62 -14.64 59.72
C ALA A 78 19.77 -15.67 60.51
N LEU A 79 19.77 -16.94 60.13
CA LEU A 79 19.11 -18.04 60.84
C LEU A 79 19.93 -18.57 62.02
N GLN A 80 21.25 -18.41 61.99
CA GLN A 80 22.18 -18.87 63.03
C GLN A 80 22.41 -17.86 64.17
N LEU A 81 21.87 -16.64 64.06
CA LEU A 81 22.02 -15.59 65.08
C LEU A 81 21.16 -15.80 66.33
N ASN A 82 21.49 -15.04 67.38
CA ASN A 82 20.79 -15.02 68.67
C ASN A 82 19.27 -14.82 68.52
N PRO A 83 18.42 -15.39 69.40
CA PRO A 83 16.95 -15.42 69.25
C PRO A 83 16.29 -14.05 69.02
N HIS A 84 16.82 -12.98 69.62
CA HIS A 84 16.30 -11.61 69.47
C HIS A 84 16.66 -10.93 68.13
N GLN A 85 17.65 -11.47 67.40
CA GLN A 85 18.13 -10.96 66.10
C GLN A 85 17.91 -11.95 64.95
N LYS A 86 17.41 -13.14 65.28
CA LYS A 86 17.20 -14.25 64.35
C LYS A 86 16.08 -13.95 63.37
N LEU A 87 16.32 -14.26 62.10
CA LEU A 87 15.28 -14.23 61.09
C LEU A 87 14.31 -15.40 61.33
N VAL A 88 13.02 -15.10 61.46
CA VAL A 88 11.98 -16.12 61.69
C VAL A 88 11.40 -16.53 60.33
N MET A 89 12.11 -17.40 59.61
CA MET A 89 11.67 -17.99 58.35
C MET A 89 12.12 -19.46 58.22
N LEU A 90 11.43 -20.24 57.39
CA LEU A 90 11.76 -21.61 57.01
C LEU A 90 12.04 -21.63 55.49
N PRO A 91 13.32 -21.63 55.06
CA PRO A 91 13.67 -21.63 53.65
C PRO A 91 13.56 -23.03 53.04
N THR A 92 12.86 -23.15 51.92
CA THR A 92 12.95 -24.32 51.03
C THR A 92 13.83 -23.92 49.85
N ILE A 93 14.99 -24.55 49.68
CA ILE A 93 15.96 -24.18 48.64
C ILE A 93 15.68 -25.00 47.38
N VAL A 94 15.50 -24.31 46.25
CA VAL A 94 15.40 -24.93 44.92
C VAL A 94 16.46 -24.30 44.01
N THR A 95 17.30 -25.14 43.43
CA THR A 95 18.35 -24.74 42.49
C THR A 95 17.85 -24.89 41.06
N ILE A 96 17.76 -23.78 40.32
CA ILE A 96 17.37 -23.75 38.90
C ILE A 96 18.62 -23.65 38.03
N VAL A 97 18.81 -24.61 37.13
CA VAL A 97 19.97 -24.70 36.23
C VAL A 97 19.54 -24.44 34.79
N SER A 98 20.35 -23.69 34.02
CA SER A 98 20.11 -23.35 32.62
C SER A 98 21.10 -23.95 31.62
N SER A 99 22.22 -24.53 32.09
CA SER A 99 23.29 -25.11 31.24
C SER A 99 23.63 -26.52 31.69
N LEU A 100 23.84 -27.43 30.73
CA LEU A 100 24.17 -28.84 30.95
C LEU A 100 25.66 -29.08 30.87
N THR A 101 26.43 -28.35 31.67
CA THR A 101 27.77 -28.83 32.00
C THR A 101 27.65 -29.85 33.11
N SER A 102 28.05 -31.08 32.82
CA SER A 102 28.11 -32.25 33.72
C SER A 102 28.75 -31.97 35.09
N GLY A 103 29.52 -30.88 35.24
CA GLY A 103 30.07 -30.42 36.53
C GLY A 103 29.05 -29.83 37.51
N VAL A 104 27.93 -29.25 37.06
CA VAL A 104 26.96 -28.57 37.95
C VAL A 104 26.15 -29.57 38.75
N MET A 105 25.75 -30.69 38.13
CA MET A 105 25.05 -31.79 38.79
C MET A 105 25.93 -32.52 39.82
N ALA A 106 27.25 -32.53 39.63
CA ALA A 106 28.19 -33.17 40.56
C ALA A 106 28.55 -32.30 41.78
N SER A 107 28.37 -30.98 41.69
CA SER A 107 28.70 -30.02 42.77
C SER A 107 27.58 -29.74 43.76
N VAL A 108 26.33 -30.08 43.43
CA VAL A 108 25.19 -29.91 44.33
C VAL A 108 24.93 -31.24 45.02
N SER A 109 25.33 -31.35 46.28
CA SER A 109 25.03 -32.51 47.12
C SER A 109 23.52 -32.74 47.18
N GLU A 110 23.07 -33.97 46.87
CA GLU A 110 21.66 -34.39 46.89
C GLU A 110 20.99 -34.23 48.27
N ASP A 111 21.77 -34.01 49.33
CA ASP A 111 21.32 -34.02 50.72
C ASP A 111 20.72 -32.69 51.23
N GLU A 112 20.74 -31.57 50.48
CA GLU A 112 20.33 -30.25 51.01
C GLU A 112 19.33 -29.43 50.17
N GLY A 113 18.83 -29.90 49.01
CA GLY A 113 17.83 -29.15 48.22
C GLY A 113 17.32 -29.84 46.95
N HIS A 114 16.31 -29.23 46.29
CA HIS A 114 15.79 -29.72 45.00
C HIS A 114 16.54 -29.06 43.83
N VAL A 115 16.96 -29.83 42.82
CA VAL A 115 17.58 -29.32 41.58
C VAL A 115 16.60 -29.48 40.42
N VAL A 116 16.40 -28.42 39.63
CA VAL A 116 15.45 -28.39 38.51
C VAL A 116 16.10 -27.68 37.32
N HIS A 117 15.98 -28.24 36.12
CA HIS A 117 16.41 -27.57 34.90
C HIS A 117 15.34 -26.59 34.40
N LEU A 118 15.73 -25.47 33.80
CA LEU A 118 14.80 -24.45 33.29
C LEU A 118 13.77 -25.01 32.28
N SER A 119 14.16 -26.03 31.52
CA SER A 119 13.28 -26.72 30.54
C SER A 119 12.07 -27.40 31.17
N ALA A 120 12.10 -27.70 32.47
CA ALA A 120 10.98 -28.33 33.19
C ALA A 120 9.70 -27.47 33.15
N VAL A 121 9.80 -26.19 32.77
CA VAL A 121 8.66 -25.31 32.53
C VAL A 121 7.72 -25.83 31.43
N ILE A 122 8.23 -26.58 30.44
CA ILE A 122 7.45 -27.14 29.31
C ILE A 122 6.56 -28.31 29.74
N ARG A 123 6.77 -28.86 30.95
CA ARG A 123 5.94 -29.98 31.41
C ARG A 123 4.48 -29.56 31.45
N PRO A 124 3.54 -30.44 31.04
CA PRO A 124 2.12 -30.13 31.10
C PRO A 124 1.68 -29.87 32.56
N PRO A 125 0.59 -29.12 32.80
CA PRO A 125 0.21 -28.66 34.14
C PRO A 125 -0.05 -29.80 35.15
N GLU A 126 -0.45 -30.98 34.66
CA GLU A 126 -0.74 -32.16 35.48
C GLU A 126 0.53 -32.83 36.02
N GLU A 127 1.69 -32.56 35.40
CA GLU A 127 2.96 -33.14 35.80
C GLU A 127 3.69 -32.28 36.83
N LYS A 128 4.36 -32.97 37.77
CA LYS A 128 5.23 -32.31 38.77
C LYS A 128 6.52 -31.81 38.13
N VAL A 129 6.90 -30.59 38.49
CA VAL A 129 8.18 -29.98 38.12
C VAL A 129 9.31 -30.62 38.93
N ILE A 130 9.05 -30.99 40.18
CA ILE A 130 10.04 -31.70 41.01
C ILE A 130 9.86 -33.20 40.78
N ALA A 131 10.68 -33.77 39.89
CA ALA A 131 10.66 -35.20 39.56
C ALA A 131 12.05 -35.82 39.84
N LYS A 132 12.13 -36.72 40.82
CA LYS A 132 13.37 -37.45 41.13
C LYS A 132 13.61 -38.57 40.08
N GLY A 133 14.84 -38.68 39.59
CA GLY A 133 15.29 -39.81 38.74
C GLY A 133 14.76 -39.84 37.30
N ARG A 134 14.19 -38.73 36.81
CA ARG A 134 13.69 -38.63 35.43
C ARG A 134 14.75 -37.98 34.53
N ASP A 135 14.94 -38.53 33.34
CA ASP A 135 15.85 -37.99 32.34
C ASP A 135 15.30 -36.65 31.78
N ALA A 136 16.09 -35.58 31.91
CA ALA A 136 15.74 -34.24 31.47
C ALA A 136 16.08 -33.99 29.99
N GLU A 137 16.83 -34.91 29.33
CA GLU A 137 17.40 -34.71 27.99
C GLU A 137 16.34 -34.35 26.93
N GLU A 138 15.16 -34.99 26.98
CA GLU A 138 14.07 -34.71 26.05
C GLU A 138 13.52 -33.29 26.23
N GLU A 139 13.28 -32.87 27.47
CA GLU A 139 12.75 -31.54 27.80
C GLU A 139 13.73 -30.45 27.39
N ILE A 140 15.02 -30.70 27.64
CA ILE A 140 16.13 -29.85 27.22
C ILE A 140 16.15 -29.70 25.71
N ARG A 141 15.98 -30.80 24.96
CA ARG A 141 15.96 -30.78 23.50
C ARG A 141 14.80 -29.93 22.99
N ILE A 142 13.60 -30.12 23.52
CA ILE A 142 12.41 -29.35 23.15
C ILE A 142 12.59 -27.86 23.50
N PHE A 143 13.13 -27.56 24.68
CA PHE A 143 13.43 -26.19 25.10
C PHE A 143 14.46 -25.53 24.17
N SER A 144 15.51 -26.26 23.79
CA SER A 144 16.53 -25.77 22.88
C SER A 144 15.98 -25.50 21.47
N GLN A 145 15.07 -26.36 20.99
CA GLN A 145 14.36 -26.16 19.72
C GLN A 145 13.49 -24.89 19.77
N LEU A 146 12.72 -24.69 20.84
CA LEU A 146 11.92 -23.48 21.05
C LEU A 146 12.79 -22.21 21.04
N LEU A 147 13.94 -22.23 21.71
CA LEU A 147 14.85 -21.08 21.72
C LEU A 147 15.54 -20.85 20.37
N SER A 148 15.73 -21.90 19.58
CA SER A 148 16.32 -21.78 18.23
C SER A 148 15.34 -21.26 17.18
N SER A 149 14.02 -21.37 17.41
CA SER A 149 12.99 -20.89 16.48
C SER A 149 12.71 -19.39 16.61
N CYS A 150 13.18 -18.74 17.68
CA CYS A 150 12.99 -17.31 17.92
C CYS A 150 13.60 -16.48 16.78
N LYS A 151 12.80 -15.59 16.16
CA LYS A 151 13.25 -14.74 15.04
C LYS A 151 14.31 -13.72 15.46
N SER A 152 14.29 -13.27 16.72
CA SER A 152 15.24 -12.30 17.25
C SER A 152 15.89 -12.77 18.57
N LEU A 153 17.10 -12.26 18.83
CA LEU A 153 17.77 -12.48 20.12
C LEU A 153 17.04 -11.80 21.29
N THR A 154 16.33 -10.70 21.03
CA THR A 154 15.49 -10.02 22.03
C THR A 154 14.32 -10.90 22.44
N ALA A 155 13.61 -11.50 21.49
CA ALA A 155 12.53 -12.44 21.79
C ALA A 155 13.03 -13.65 22.58
N LYS A 156 14.21 -14.17 22.20
CA LYS A 156 14.89 -15.28 22.90
C LYS A 156 15.22 -14.93 24.36
N ASP A 157 15.87 -13.81 24.62
CA ASP A 157 16.23 -13.40 25.99
C ASP A 157 14.98 -13.12 26.84
N GLU A 158 13.97 -12.50 26.24
CA GLU A 158 12.74 -12.14 26.93
C GLU A 158 11.85 -13.35 27.22
N ILE A 159 11.72 -14.32 26.31
CA ILE A 159 10.95 -15.54 26.57
C ILE A 159 11.62 -16.39 27.65
N VAL A 160 12.95 -16.49 27.65
CA VAL A 160 13.71 -17.17 28.72
C VAL A 160 13.42 -16.53 30.08
N ARG A 161 13.41 -15.19 30.17
CA ARG A 161 13.07 -14.47 31.39
C ARG A 161 11.64 -14.78 31.86
N VAL A 162 10.66 -14.71 30.95
CA VAL A 162 9.24 -14.97 31.26
C VAL A 162 9.03 -16.42 31.70
N LEU A 163 9.66 -17.38 31.02
CA LEU A 163 9.58 -18.80 31.37
C LEU A 163 10.27 -19.12 32.69
N LYS A 164 11.40 -18.47 33.02
CA LYS A 164 12.04 -18.60 34.34
C LYS A 164 11.10 -18.13 35.45
N GLU A 165 10.44 -16.98 35.29
CA GLU A 165 9.44 -16.51 36.26
C GLU A 165 8.26 -17.49 36.39
N ARG A 166 7.78 -18.05 35.28
CA ARG A 166 6.70 -19.06 35.29
C ARG A 166 7.09 -20.32 36.04
N LEU A 167 8.29 -20.83 35.79
CA LEU A 167 8.82 -21.99 36.49
C LEU A 167 8.88 -21.75 38.00
N ILE A 168 9.39 -20.58 38.41
CA ILE A 168 9.49 -20.19 39.82
C ILE A 168 8.11 -20.16 40.50
N LEU A 169 7.11 -19.55 39.84
CA LEU A 169 5.75 -19.49 40.39
C LEU A 169 5.09 -20.88 40.46
N ARG A 170 5.36 -21.73 39.47
CA ARG A 170 4.87 -23.12 39.47
C ARG A 170 5.52 -23.96 40.56
N LEU A 171 6.82 -23.82 40.79
CA LEU A 171 7.54 -24.45 41.91
C LEU A 171 6.97 -24.02 43.26
N ALA A 172 6.69 -22.73 43.42
CA ALA A 172 6.08 -22.20 44.64
C ALA A 172 4.67 -22.78 44.85
N ALA A 173 3.86 -22.87 43.79
CA ALA A 173 2.53 -23.47 43.87
C ALA A 173 2.57 -24.98 44.17
N GLU A 174 3.51 -25.74 43.56
CA GLU A 174 3.67 -27.18 43.80
C GLU A 174 4.11 -27.50 45.23
N LEU A 175 4.89 -26.60 45.84
CA LEU A 175 5.36 -26.71 47.23
C LEU A 175 4.42 -26.05 48.25
N ASP A 176 3.28 -25.50 47.82
CA ASP A 176 2.31 -24.76 48.66
C ASP A 176 2.94 -23.55 49.39
N LEU A 177 3.89 -22.87 48.74
CA LEU A 177 4.63 -21.74 49.28
C LEU A 177 4.07 -20.42 48.76
N SER A 178 3.66 -19.55 49.69
CA SER A 178 3.08 -18.23 49.38
C SER A 178 4.12 -17.13 49.11
N THR A 179 5.38 -17.37 49.45
CA THR A 179 6.47 -16.38 49.36
C THR A 179 7.69 -16.97 48.66
N VAL A 180 8.28 -16.21 47.74
CA VAL A 180 9.47 -16.59 46.98
C VAL A 180 10.54 -15.52 47.12
N LEU A 181 11.77 -15.90 47.43
CA LEU A 181 12.95 -15.04 47.47
C LEU A 181 13.82 -15.32 46.24
N ILE A 182 14.14 -14.26 45.51
CA ILE A 182 15.04 -14.29 44.35
C ILE A 182 16.22 -13.34 44.54
N SER A 183 17.33 -13.63 43.85
CA SER A 183 18.62 -12.96 44.00
C SER A 183 18.85 -11.75 43.10
N ASP A 184 17.78 -11.12 42.59
CA ASP A 184 17.86 -9.94 41.73
C ASP A 184 18.59 -8.78 42.43
N THR A 185 19.71 -8.36 41.86
CA THR A 185 20.53 -7.26 42.37
C THR A 185 20.04 -5.90 41.88
N ALA A 186 20.57 -4.82 42.45
CA ALA A 186 20.30 -3.47 41.94
C ALA A 186 20.68 -3.33 40.45
N ASP A 187 21.79 -3.94 40.02
CA ASP A 187 22.24 -3.94 38.63
C ASP A 187 21.27 -4.67 37.71
N ASP A 188 20.80 -5.85 38.12
CA ASP A 188 19.85 -6.66 37.34
C ASP A 188 18.52 -5.94 37.15
N LEU A 189 18.02 -5.32 38.23
CA LEU A 189 16.77 -4.57 38.19
C LEU A 189 16.86 -3.29 37.36
N ALA A 190 18.02 -2.63 37.33
CA ALA A 190 18.23 -1.46 36.46
C ALA A 190 18.26 -1.85 34.99
N ARG A 191 18.96 -2.95 34.64
CA ARG A 191 18.93 -3.50 33.29
C ARG A 191 17.52 -3.92 32.88
N LEU A 192 16.82 -4.63 33.75
CA LEU A 192 15.42 -5.03 33.55
C LEU A 192 14.51 -3.81 33.34
N SER A 193 14.74 -2.72 34.07
CA SER A 193 13.98 -1.48 33.91
C SER A 193 14.11 -0.92 32.49
N LEU A 194 15.35 -0.77 32.02
CA LEU A 194 15.63 -0.20 30.71
C LEU A 194 15.15 -1.11 29.57
N SER A 195 15.43 -2.42 29.65
CA SER A 195 14.97 -3.36 28.63
C SER A 195 13.45 -3.47 28.58
N ALA A 196 12.78 -3.49 29.74
CA ALA A 196 11.32 -3.49 29.82
C ALA A 196 10.70 -2.25 29.17
N LEU A 197 11.31 -1.07 29.34
CA LEU A 197 10.85 0.16 28.67
C LEU A 197 10.98 0.04 27.15
N CYS A 198 12.13 -0.43 26.66
CA CYS A 198 12.37 -0.61 25.22
C CYS A 198 11.42 -1.63 24.58
N ILE A 199 10.97 -2.65 25.34
CA ILE A 199 10.04 -3.70 24.88
C ILE A 199 8.56 -3.30 25.11
N GLY A 200 8.28 -2.08 25.58
CA GLY A 200 6.92 -1.58 25.76
C GLY A 200 6.20 -2.05 27.04
N ARG A 201 6.95 -2.55 28.05
CA ARG A 201 6.42 -2.91 29.38
C ARG A 201 6.45 -1.74 30.39
N GLY A 202 6.38 -0.50 29.91
CA GLY A 202 6.48 0.69 30.75
C GLY A 202 5.44 0.74 31.88
N GLY A 203 4.20 0.33 31.61
CA GLY A 203 3.15 0.29 32.64
C GLY A 203 3.35 -0.76 33.74
N GLN A 204 4.21 -1.76 33.55
CA GLN A 204 4.43 -2.84 34.52
C GLN A 204 5.75 -2.69 35.30
N ILE A 205 6.57 -1.69 34.95
CA ILE A 205 7.95 -1.57 35.41
C ILE A 205 8.08 -1.36 36.92
N SER A 206 7.16 -0.62 37.56
CA SER A 206 7.18 -0.42 39.01
C SER A 206 7.01 -1.71 39.78
N GLU A 207 6.16 -2.62 39.27
CA GLU A 207 5.90 -3.92 39.88
C GLU A 207 7.08 -4.88 39.64
N MET A 208 7.59 -4.92 38.40
CA MET A 208 8.73 -5.75 38.00
C MET A 208 9.99 -5.46 38.83
N THR A 209 10.19 -4.20 39.21
CA THR A 209 11.39 -3.73 39.93
C THR A 209 11.13 -3.50 41.41
N ALA A 210 9.93 -3.86 41.89
CA ALA A 210 9.59 -3.77 43.30
C ALA A 210 10.38 -4.81 44.11
N GLY A 211 10.84 -4.41 45.30
CA GLY A 211 11.48 -5.37 46.21
C GLY A 211 10.47 -6.37 46.84
N VAL A 212 9.18 -6.08 46.74
CA VAL A 212 8.08 -7.02 47.04
C VAL A 212 7.05 -6.83 45.94
N GLU A 213 6.88 -7.85 45.11
CA GLU A 213 5.96 -7.89 43.97
C GLU A 213 4.80 -8.80 44.35
N LYS A 214 3.59 -8.22 44.44
CA LYS A 214 2.35 -8.94 44.76
C LYS A 214 1.52 -9.05 43.50
N ARG A 215 1.09 -10.28 43.19
CA ARG A 215 0.21 -10.58 42.04
C ARG A 215 -1.07 -11.23 42.56
N LYS A 216 -2.21 -10.90 41.98
CA LYS A 216 -3.51 -11.43 42.44
C LYS A 216 -3.55 -12.96 42.25
N GLY A 217 -3.80 -13.70 43.33
CA GLY A 217 -3.92 -15.16 43.29
C GLY A 217 -2.61 -15.92 43.05
N LEU A 218 -1.45 -15.28 43.21
CA LEU A 218 -0.13 -15.88 42.98
C LEU A 218 0.82 -15.64 44.18
N PRO A 219 1.86 -16.48 44.36
CA PRO A 219 2.89 -16.26 45.36
C PRO A 219 3.56 -14.89 45.26
N THR A 220 3.92 -14.31 46.42
CA THR A 220 4.60 -13.02 46.52
C THR A 220 6.09 -13.19 46.22
N ILE A 221 6.62 -12.42 45.27
CA ILE A 221 8.05 -12.41 44.94
C ILE A 221 8.75 -11.32 45.75
N VAL A 222 9.84 -11.68 46.43
CA VAL A 222 10.64 -10.82 47.30
C VAL A 222 12.06 -10.76 46.75
N ARG A 223 12.62 -9.55 46.66
CA ARG A 223 13.97 -9.28 46.14
C ARG A 223 14.83 -8.63 47.23
N PRO A 224 15.47 -9.41 48.13
CA PRO A 224 16.21 -8.87 49.26
C PRO A 224 17.46 -8.07 48.84
N LEU A 225 17.99 -8.33 47.65
CA LEU A 225 19.21 -7.71 47.12
C LEU A 225 18.95 -6.46 46.25
N LYS A 226 17.72 -5.93 46.21
CA LYS A 226 17.35 -4.75 45.40
C LYS A 226 18.25 -3.52 45.61
N GLU A 227 18.79 -3.33 46.81
CA GLU A 227 19.66 -2.18 47.17
C GLU A 227 21.16 -2.54 47.17
N VAL A 228 21.52 -3.76 46.76
CA VAL A 228 22.89 -4.28 46.77
C VAL A 228 23.38 -4.41 45.32
N ARG A 229 24.55 -3.84 45.02
CA ARG A 229 25.17 -3.86 43.68
C ARG A 229 25.98 -5.15 43.46
N SER A 230 26.16 -5.58 42.21
CA SER A 230 26.95 -6.79 41.90
C SER A 230 28.41 -6.68 42.35
N LYS A 231 29.01 -5.48 42.27
CA LYS A 231 30.37 -5.23 42.79
C LYS A 231 30.46 -5.42 44.31
N GLU A 232 29.41 -5.00 45.03
CA GLU A 232 29.33 -5.16 46.48
C GLU A 232 29.20 -6.62 46.87
N ILE A 233 28.41 -7.39 46.10
CA ILE A 233 28.26 -8.83 46.26
C ILE A 233 29.56 -9.57 46.03
N ALA A 234 30.32 -9.22 44.97
CA ALA A 234 31.62 -9.85 44.70
C ALA A 234 32.61 -9.65 45.86
N ILE A 235 32.70 -8.42 46.38
CA ILE A 235 33.52 -8.10 47.56
C ILE A 235 32.99 -8.83 48.80
N GLY A 236 31.66 -8.84 48.99
CA GLY A 236 30.99 -9.51 50.09
C GLY A 236 31.28 -11.01 50.12
N ASN A 237 31.10 -11.73 49.01
CA ASN A 237 31.36 -13.16 48.93
C ASN A 237 32.80 -13.52 49.30
N ARG A 238 33.77 -12.73 48.86
CA ARG A 238 35.17 -12.90 49.25
C ARG A 238 35.39 -12.67 50.75
N MET A 239 34.76 -11.63 51.31
CA MET A 239 34.86 -11.33 52.73
C MET A 239 34.23 -12.41 53.61
N PHE A 240 33.02 -12.85 53.29
CA PHE A 240 32.32 -13.89 54.06
C PHE A 240 32.88 -15.30 53.80
N GLY A 241 33.79 -15.47 52.84
CA GLY A 241 34.36 -16.77 52.47
C GLY A 241 33.38 -17.67 51.72
N TRP A 242 32.38 -17.08 51.06
CA TRP A 242 31.35 -17.77 50.28
C TRP A 242 31.71 -17.90 48.80
N GLU A 243 32.79 -17.28 48.34
CA GLU A 243 33.28 -17.36 46.95
C GLU A 243 33.48 -18.81 46.47
N LYS A 244 33.86 -19.71 47.38
CA LYS A 244 34.03 -21.15 47.12
C LYS A 244 32.74 -21.88 46.70
N ASN A 245 31.57 -21.32 47.02
CA ASN A 245 30.27 -21.89 46.70
C ASN A 245 29.70 -21.30 45.39
N VAL A 246 30.39 -20.35 44.76
CA VAL A 246 29.97 -19.75 43.49
C VAL A 246 30.28 -20.72 42.36
N ILE A 247 29.24 -21.03 41.58
CA ILE A 247 29.36 -21.84 40.38
C ILE A 247 29.69 -20.90 39.23
N TYR A 248 30.96 -20.87 38.86
CA TYR A 248 31.39 -20.20 37.64
C TYR A 248 31.09 -21.12 36.46
N VAL A 249 30.03 -20.80 35.72
CA VAL A 249 29.83 -21.38 34.40
C VAL A 249 30.86 -20.72 33.50
N GLU A 250 31.89 -21.46 33.07
CA GLU A 250 32.76 -21.00 31.99
C GLU A 250 31.86 -20.66 30.81
N GLU A 251 31.84 -19.39 30.38
CA GLU A 251 31.27 -18.96 29.10
C GLU A 251 32.13 -19.60 28.01
N ASN A 252 31.99 -20.92 27.84
CA ASN A 252 32.74 -21.68 26.87
C ASN A 252 32.28 -21.18 25.50
N GLU A 253 33.16 -20.40 24.88
CA GLU A 253 33.03 -19.67 23.61
C GLU A 253 31.74 -19.99 22.87
N MET A 254 30.66 -19.32 23.29
CA MET A 254 29.42 -19.27 22.52
C MET A 254 29.81 -18.47 21.28
N LYS A 255 30.22 -19.20 20.22
CA LYS A 255 30.63 -18.70 18.91
C LYS A 255 29.91 -17.38 18.66
N ARG A 256 30.68 -16.28 18.59
CA ARG A 256 30.21 -14.90 18.32
C ARG A 256 28.89 -14.96 17.54
N GLN A 257 27.76 -14.95 18.24
CA GLN A 257 26.48 -14.90 17.57
C GLN A 257 26.43 -13.53 16.93
N VAL A 258 26.29 -13.49 15.61
CA VAL A 258 26.13 -12.25 14.86
C VAL A 258 24.75 -11.71 15.23
N GLY A 259 24.70 -10.80 16.20
CA GLY A 259 23.46 -10.17 16.65
C GLY A 259 23.59 -9.54 18.04
N TYR A 260 22.69 -8.62 18.33
CA TYR A 260 22.69 -7.84 19.57
C TYR A 260 21.25 -7.72 20.07
N SER A 261 20.95 -8.23 21.28
CA SER A 261 19.62 -8.11 21.89
C SER A 261 19.45 -6.77 22.60
N ILE A 262 18.22 -6.33 22.82
CA ILE A 262 17.93 -5.15 23.65
C ILE A 262 18.48 -5.34 25.07
N HIS A 263 18.41 -6.56 25.62
CA HIS A 263 18.96 -6.90 26.93
C HIS A 263 20.48 -6.72 26.97
N LYS A 264 21.20 -7.14 25.91
CA LYS A 264 22.64 -6.91 25.80
C LYS A 264 22.99 -5.43 25.59
N ALA A 265 22.23 -4.74 24.74
CA ALA A 265 22.42 -3.31 24.49
C ALA A 265 22.27 -2.46 25.75
N THR A 266 21.24 -2.73 26.54
CA THR A 266 21.00 -2.04 27.81
C THR A 266 22.05 -2.38 28.87
N GLU A 267 22.53 -3.62 28.90
CA GLU A 267 23.66 -4.00 29.75
C GLU A 267 24.92 -3.20 29.43
N ASP A 268 25.33 -3.16 28.17
CA ASP A 268 26.57 -2.50 27.75
C ASP A 268 26.45 -0.97 27.85
N PHE A 269 25.26 -0.41 27.62
CA PHE A 269 24.96 0.99 27.90
C PHE A 269 25.18 1.35 29.37
N VAL A 270 24.61 0.57 30.29
CA VAL A 270 24.79 0.79 31.73
C VAL A 270 26.25 0.63 32.12
N LYS A 271 26.96 -0.38 31.61
CA LYS A 271 28.41 -0.56 31.87
C LYS A 271 29.22 0.65 31.39
N THR A 272 28.94 1.16 30.19
CA THR A 272 29.62 2.32 29.60
C THR A 272 29.45 3.57 30.47
N LEU A 273 28.23 3.84 30.94
CA LEU A 273 27.98 4.97 31.85
C LEU A 273 28.78 4.85 33.15
N HIS A 274 28.94 3.63 33.69
CA HIS A 274 29.77 3.44 34.88
C HIS A 274 31.26 3.68 34.60
N THR A 275 31.76 3.27 33.43
CA THR A 275 33.16 3.52 33.04
C THR A 275 33.42 5.01 32.81
N GLU A 276 32.44 5.75 32.31
CA GLU A 276 32.51 7.20 32.11
C GLU A 276 32.35 8.01 33.42
N GLY A 277 32.10 7.33 34.54
CA GLY A 277 32.09 7.94 35.87
C GLY A 277 30.70 8.28 36.42
N PHE A 278 29.62 7.90 35.75
CA PHE A 278 28.24 8.04 36.23
C PHE A 278 27.86 6.90 37.20
N GLN A 279 28.41 6.91 38.41
CA GLN A 279 28.18 5.85 39.41
C GLN A 279 26.75 5.82 39.98
N ALA A 280 26.00 6.92 39.89
CA ALA A 280 24.62 7.04 40.39
C ALA A 280 23.55 6.58 39.38
N THR A 281 23.94 6.07 38.22
CA THR A 281 23.02 5.70 37.13
C THR A 281 21.98 4.69 37.60
N VAL A 282 22.39 3.61 38.27
CA VAL A 282 21.46 2.55 38.67
C VAL A 282 20.49 3.00 39.75
N SER A 283 20.95 3.71 40.78
CA SER A 283 20.05 4.24 41.81
C SER A 283 19.04 5.22 41.21
N THR A 284 19.46 6.03 40.24
CA THR A 284 18.57 6.94 39.50
C THR A 284 17.52 6.16 38.71
N VAL A 285 17.93 5.17 37.90
CA VAL A 285 17.00 4.34 37.09
C VAL A 285 15.96 3.66 37.98
N LEU A 286 16.38 3.03 39.10
CA LEU A 286 15.47 2.36 40.03
C LEU A 286 14.55 3.33 40.77
N SER A 287 15.02 4.54 41.06
CA SER A 287 14.18 5.58 41.67
C SER A 287 13.09 6.05 40.70
N THR A 288 13.42 6.16 39.42
CA THR A 288 12.47 6.54 38.37
C THR A 288 11.50 5.41 38.09
N SER A 289 11.96 4.17 37.93
CA SER A 289 11.09 3.01 37.67
C SER A 289 10.05 2.81 38.79
N SER A 290 10.41 3.13 40.03
CA SER A 290 9.50 3.01 41.17
C SER A 290 8.33 4.00 41.16
N LYS A 291 8.40 5.07 40.34
CA LYS A 291 7.37 6.10 40.21
C LYS A 291 6.44 5.88 39.01
N VAL A 292 6.76 4.93 38.14
CA VAL A 292 6.01 4.66 36.90
C VAL A 292 5.04 3.51 37.16
N HIS A 293 3.81 3.87 37.56
CA HIS A 293 2.76 2.91 37.89
C HIS A 293 1.79 2.68 36.73
N PRO A 294 1.18 1.48 36.64
CA PRO A 294 0.07 1.25 35.72
C PRO A 294 -1.15 2.08 36.14
N ASP A 295 -1.96 2.51 35.18
CA ASP A 295 -3.33 2.97 35.45
C ASP A 295 -4.20 1.75 35.81
N VAL A 296 -4.20 1.39 37.10
CA VAL A 296 -4.90 0.19 37.58
C VAL A 296 -6.35 0.53 37.93
N ASN A 297 -7.27 0.13 37.04
CA ASN A 297 -8.70 0.05 37.36
C ASN A 297 -9.04 -1.24 38.14
N PRO A 298 -10.12 -1.28 38.95
CA PRO A 298 -10.54 -2.45 39.74
C PRO A 298 -10.90 -3.70 38.92
N SER A 299 -10.95 -3.59 37.58
CA SER A 299 -11.36 -4.65 36.65
C SER A 299 -10.25 -5.07 35.66
N SER A 300 -8.99 -4.85 36.04
CA SER A 300 -7.80 -5.18 35.24
C SER A 300 -7.58 -6.70 35.10
N ALA A 301 -7.18 -7.13 33.91
CA ALA A 301 -6.96 -8.54 33.56
C ALA A 301 -5.50 -8.96 33.79
N LEU A 302 -5.27 -10.25 34.08
CA LEU A 302 -3.93 -10.85 34.16
C LEU A 302 -3.53 -11.37 32.78
N CYS A 303 -2.31 -11.05 32.35
CA CYS A 303 -1.78 -11.60 31.11
C CYS A 303 -1.62 -13.12 31.20
N THR A 304 -2.15 -13.85 30.23
CA THR A 304 -2.09 -15.31 30.18
C THR A 304 -0.69 -15.88 29.99
N LEU A 305 0.31 -15.09 29.57
CA LEU A 305 1.72 -15.49 29.47
C LEU A 305 2.57 -15.03 30.65
N CYS A 306 2.62 -13.73 30.97
CA CYS A 306 3.51 -13.22 32.03
C CYS A 306 2.83 -13.05 33.39
N GLN A 307 1.51 -13.31 33.48
CA GLN A 307 0.71 -13.22 34.71
C GLN A 307 0.80 -11.89 35.44
N ARG A 308 1.02 -10.79 34.70
CA ARG A 308 1.00 -9.42 35.22
C ARG A 308 -0.25 -8.70 34.75
N THR A 309 -0.67 -7.73 35.54
CA THR A 309 -1.85 -6.90 35.29
C THR A 309 -1.62 -6.00 34.07
N TYR A 310 -2.64 -5.84 33.22
CA TYR A 310 -2.62 -4.91 32.08
C TYR A 310 -4.02 -4.35 31.77
N SER A 311 -4.10 -3.32 30.90
CA SER A 311 -5.35 -2.62 30.57
C SER A 311 -6.37 -3.51 29.84
N LYS A 312 -7.67 -3.26 30.06
CA LYS A 312 -8.80 -4.15 29.74
C LYS A 312 -9.23 -4.18 28.26
N GLU A 313 -8.71 -3.29 27.41
CA GLU A 313 -9.06 -3.26 25.97
C GLU A 313 -8.66 -4.54 25.22
N LEU A 314 -7.83 -5.38 25.84
CA LEU A 314 -7.30 -6.60 25.27
C LEU A 314 -7.55 -7.76 26.25
N VAL A 315 -8.22 -8.82 25.81
CA VAL A 315 -8.39 -10.07 26.58
C VAL A 315 -7.30 -11.06 26.17
N GLY A 316 -6.65 -11.73 27.14
CA GLY A 316 -5.60 -12.72 26.90
C GLY A 316 -4.19 -12.22 27.24
N MET A 317 -3.40 -11.90 26.21
CA MET A 317 -1.98 -11.54 26.36
C MET A 317 -1.79 -10.02 26.40
N CYS A 318 -0.87 -9.54 27.25
CA CYS A 318 -0.47 -8.13 27.18
C CYS A 318 0.30 -7.86 25.88
N PRO A 319 0.24 -6.63 25.31
CA PRO A 319 0.85 -6.33 24.00
C PRO A 319 2.34 -6.73 23.89
N PRO A 320 3.20 -6.51 24.92
CA PRO A 320 4.58 -6.97 24.85
C PRO A 320 4.70 -8.48 24.75
N CYS A 321 3.87 -9.23 25.49
CA CYS A 321 3.86 -10.69 25.38
C CYS A 321 3.35 -11.17 24.03
N GLN A 322 2.33 -10.51 23.46
CA GLN A 322 1.83 -10.84 22.13
C GLN A 322 2.93 -10.67 21.07
N SER A 323 3.59 -9.52 21.07
CA SER A 323 4.70 -9.22 20.15
C SER A 323 5.81 -10.27 20.22
N ILE A 324 6.15 -10.75 21.42
CA ILE A 324 7.16 -11.80 21.58
C ILE A 324 6.68 -13.14 21.02
N MET A 325 5.40 -13.49 21.22
CA MET A 325 4.85 -14.75 20.71
C MET A 325 4.79 -14.78 19.18
N ASP A 326 4.49 -13.65 18.54
CA ASP A 326 4.47 -13.52 17.08
C ASP A 326 5.88 -13.74 16.45
N GLU A 327 6.93 -13.58 17.28
CA GLU A 327 8.33 -13.85 16.92
C GLU A 327 8.77 -15.31 17.17
N ILE A 328 7.91 -16.17 17.71
CA ILE A 328 8.21 -17.56 18.05
C ILE A 328 7.29 -18.50 17.26
N PRO A 329 7.70 -19.00 16.08
CA PRO A 329 6.87 -19.89 15.25
C PRO A 329 6.44 -21.18 15.98
N ASP A 330 7.32 -21.72 16.83
CA ASP A 330 7.12 -22.98 17.55
C ASP A 330 6.44 -22.81 18.92
N TRP A 331 5.70 -21.72 19.14
CA TRP A 331 5.11 -21.42 20.46
C TRP A 331 4.07 -22.45 20.91
N SER A 332 3.54 -23.27 20.00
CA SER A 332 2.61 -24.38 20.30
C SER A 332 3.14 -25.32 21.39
N ARG A 333 4.47 -25.47 21.49
CA ARG A 333 5.15 -26.28 22.52
C ARG A 333 4.93 -25.76 23.95
N ILE A 334 4.62 -24.48 24.10
CA ILE A 334 4.31 -23.83 25.39
C ILE A 334 2.85 -23.37 25.48
N ALA A 335 1.98 -23.78 24.54
CA ALA A 335 0.58 -23.36 24.50
C ALA A 335 -0.18 -23.68 25.79
N HIS A 336 0.10 -24.82 26.42
CA HIS A 336 -0.53 -25.21 27.69
C HIS A 336 -0.20 -24.25 28.87
N LEU A 337 0.89 -23.49 28.78
CA LEU A 337 1.22 -22.46 29.78
C LEU A 337 0.37 -21.21 29.64
N VAL A 338 -0.15 -20.97 28.44
CA VAL A 338 -1.09 -19.90 28.14
C VAL A 338 -2.48 -20.44 28.46
N GLN A 339 -3.00 -20.13 29.66
CA GLN A 339 -4.39 -20.45 30.02
C GLN A 339 -5.31 -19.62 29.12
N MET A 340 -5.60 -20.11 27.93
CA MET A 340 -6.56 -19.51 27.02
C MET A 340 -7.93 -20.08 27.36
N ASP A 341 -8.83 -19.22 27.84
CA ASP A 341 -10.25 -19.56 27.86
C ASP A 341 -10.67 -20.05 26.47
N LYS A 342 -11.45 -21.14 26.44
CA LYS A 342 -12.04 -21.72 25.22
C LYS A 342 -13.12 -20.79 24.66
N GLY A 343 -12.71 -19.62 24.20
CA GLY A 343 -13.58 -18.63 23.54
C GLY A 343 -13.43 -18.69 22.02
N TRP A 344 -14.35 -18.00 21.33
CA TRP A 344 -14.35 -17.81 19.87
C TRP A 344 -13.04 -17.23 19.29
N TYR A 345 -12.19 -16.64 20.14
CA TYR A 345 -10.87 -16.13 19.79
C TYR A 345 -9.80 -17.23 19.56
N ASN A 346 -10.10 -18.48 19.90
CA ASN A 346 -9.19 -19.63 19.84
C ASN A 346 -9.46 -20.59 18.67
N LEU A 347 -10.39 -20.25 17.77
CA LEU A 347 -10.62 -21.05 16.58
C LEU A 347 -9.39 -20.95 15.66
N PRO A 348 -8.84 -22.09 15.17
CA PRO A 348 -7.85 -22.11 14.11
C PRO A 348 -8.28 -21.24 12.93
N PRO A 349 -7.34 -20.55 12.26
CA PRO A 349 -7.68 -19.68 11.14
C PRO A 349 -8.43 -20.43 10.04
N GLU A 350 -8.14 -21.72 9.83
CA GLU A 350 -8.80 -22.55 8.82
C GLU A 350 -10.29 -22.72 9.12
N LEU A 351 -10.66 -22.89 10.40
CA LEU A 351 -12.07 -23.01 10.80
C LEU A 351 -12.78 -21.66 10.77
N LEU A 352 -12.10 -20.56 11.10
CA LEU A 352 -12.67 -19.22 10.96
C LEU A 352 -12.89 -18.86 9.49
N LEU A 353 -11.94 -19.19 8.60
CA LEU A 353 -12.09 -19.01 7.16
C LEU A 353 -13.29 -19.78 6.62
N GLU A 354 -13.43 -21.06 7.01
CA GLU A 354 -14.59 -21.86 6.64
C GLU A 354 -15.90 -21.27 7.18
N ILE A 355 -15.94 -20.78 8.43
CA ILE A 355 -17.14 -20.11 8.95
C ILE A 355 -17.43 -18.83 8.16
N PHE A 356 -16.40 -18.05 7.86
CA PHE A 356 -16.51 -16.78 7.15
C PHE A 356 -16.93 -16.96 5.69
N SER A 357 -16.56 -18.06 5.03
CA SER A 357 -16.98 -18.36 3.65
C SER A 357 -18.49 -18.54 3.52
N HIS A 358 -19.17 -18.98 4.59
CA HIS A 358 -20.64 -19.09 4.64
C HIS A 358 -21.35 -17.78 5.03
N LEU A 359 -20.62 -16.73 5.39
CA LEU A 359 -21.21 -15.45 5.79
C LEU A 359 -21.49 -14.55 4.57
N PRO A 360 -22.60 -13.78 4.58
CA PRO A 360 -22.81 -12.75 3.57
C PRO A 360 -21.77 -11.64 3.69
N THR A 361 -21.42 -11.00 2.57
CA THR A 361 -20.37 -9.96 2.51
C THR A 361 -20.61 -8.79 3.47
N ALA A 362 -21.87 -8.43 3.73
CA ALA A 362 -22.23 -7.43 4.74
C ALA A 362 -21.85 -7.86 6.17
N ALA A 363 -21.98 -9.15 6.51
CA ALA A 363 -21.61 -9.66 7.83
C ALA A 363 -20.08 -9.75 7.99
N LEU A 364 -19.33 -10.03 6.91
CA LEU A 364 -17.87 -10.02 6.93
C LEU A 364 -17.31 -8.65 7.35
N VAL A 365 -17.95 -7.55 6.94
CA VAL A 365 -17.57 -6.21 7.39
C VAL A 365 -17.72 -6.08 8.91
N HIS A 366 -18.83 -6.55 9.48
CA HIS A 366 -19.02 -6.52 10.93
C HIS A 366 -18.04 -7.42 11.68
N VAL A 367 -17.67 -8.58 11.12
CA VAL A 367 -16.65 -9.48 11.68
C VAL A 367 -15.30 -8.77 11.84
N THR A 368 -14.92 -7.91 10.88
CA THR A 368 -13.67 -7.12 10.98
C THR A 368 -13.67 -6.08 12.11
N ALA A 369 -14.84 -5.74 12.67
CA ALA A 369 -14.98 -4.81 13.78
C ALA A 369 -14.90 -5.50 15.15
N VAL A 370 -14.94 -6.84 15.21
CA VAL A 370 -14.97 -7.59 16.48
C VAL A 370 -13.61 -7.57 17.18
N CYS A 371 -12.54 -7.98 16.49
CA CYS A 371 -11.17 -7.94 17.02
C CYS A 371 -10.12 -7.97 15.89
N THR A 372 -8.85 -7.70 16.22
CA THR A 372 -7.73 -7.68 15.25
C THR A 372 -7.48 -9.04 14.60
N TRP A 373 -7.66 -10.14 15.34
CA TRP A 373 -7.49 -11.49 14.80
C TRP A 373 -8.55 -11.81 13.73
N TRP A 374 -9.83 -11.59 14.06
CA TRP A 374 -10.93 -11.80 13.11
C TRP A 374 -10.82 -10.87 11.91
N ARG A 375 -10.35 -9.64 12.11
CA ARG A 375 -10.01 -8.72 11.02
C ARG A 375 -8.92 -9.28 10.10
N SER A 376 -7.88 -9.90 10.65
CA SER A 376 -6.82 -10.52 9.85
C SER A 376 -7.36 -11.67 9.01
N VAL A 377 -8.15 -12.56 9.62
CA VAL A 377 -8.71 -13.74 8.93
C VAL A 377 -9.78 -13.35 7.90
N ALA A 378 -10.66 -12.41 8.23
CA ALA A 378 -11.67 -11.92 7.30
C ALA A 378 -11.10 -11.11 6.13
N ARG A 379 -9.82 -10.73 6.18
CA ARG A 379 -9.10 -10.06 5.08
C ARG A 379 -8.21 -11.02 4.28
N ASP A 380 -8.29 -12.32 4.53
CA ASP A 380 -7.50 -13.31 3.79
C ASP A 380 -8.00 -13.42 2.33
N ASP A 381 -7.07 -13.36 1.38
CA ASP A 381 -7.38 -13.40 -0.05
C ASP A 381 -8.06 -14.70 -0.48
N SER A 382 -7.82 -15.84 0.19
CA SER A 382 -8.45 -17.10 -0.22
C SER A 382 -9.97 -17.07 -0.09
N LEU A 383 -10.46 -16.40 0.96
CA LEU A 383 -11.88 -16.17 1.21
C LEU A 383 -12.49 -15.31 0.09
N TRP A 384 -11.85 -14.20 -0.22
CA TRP A 384 -12.38 -13.24 -1.20
C TRP A 384 -12.29 -13.76 -2.63
N ARG A 385 -11.29 -14.57 -2.99
CA ARG A 385 -11.21 -15.20 -4.32
C ARG A 385 -12.46 -16.00 -4.67
N GLU A 386 -12.99 -16.78 -3.72
CA GLU A 386 -14.19 -17.57 -3.93
C GLU A 386 -15.43 -16.67 -4.09
N ILE A 387 -15.55 -15.63 -3.26
CA ILE A 387 -16.63 -14.64 -3.36
C ILE A 387 -16.57 -13.92 -4.72
N PHE A 388 -15.40 -13.49 -5.16
CA PHE A 388 -15.20 -12.86 -6.46
C PHE A 388 -15.57 -13.78 -7.62
N MET A 389 -15.15 -15.05 -7.56
CA MET A 389 -15.49 -16.05 -8.58
C MET A 389 -17.00 -16.28 -8.68
N ASN A 390 -17.67 -16.36 -7.53
CA ASN A 390 -19.11 -16.58 -7.47
C ASN A 390 -19.91 -15.37 -7.97
N GLU A 391 -19.51 -14.13 -7.63
CA GLU A 391 -20.25 -12.94 -8.06
C GLU A 391 -19.91 -12.51 -9.49
N PHE A 392 -18.63 -12.47 -9.85
CA PHE A 392 -18.18 -11.87 -11.11
C PHE A 392 -17.97 -12.89 -12.23
N HIS A 393 -18.06 -14.19 -11.96
CA HIS A 393 -17.97 -15.29 -12.94
C HIS A 393 -16.69 -15.32 -13.81
N SER A 394 -15.73 -14.42 -13.56
CA SER A 394 -14.42 -14.40 -14.18
C SER A 394 -13.38 -13.82 -13.23
N PHE A 395 -12.40 -14.63 -12.82
CA PHE A 395 -11.10 -14.15 -12.36
C PHE A 395 -10.20 -14.10 -13.59
N VAL A 396 -10.40 -13.09 -14.45
CA VAL A 396 -9.38 -12.79 -15.47
C VAL A 396 -8.16 -12.31 -14.68
N SER A 397 -7.02 -12.94 -14.96
CA SER A 397 -5.70 -12.69 -14.38
C SER A 397 -5.18 -11.28 -14.70
N THR A 398 -5.89 -10.24 -14.29
CA THR A 398 -5.38 -8.87 -14.22
C THR A 398 -4.72 -8.68 -12.85
N ALA A 399 -3.64 -7.90 -12.80
CA ALA A 399 -2.93 -7.62 -11.57
C ALA A 399 -3.91 -6.98 -10.56
N PRO A 400 -3.89 -7.39 -9.28
CA PRO A 400 -4.80 -6.84 -8.28
C PRO A 400 -4.58 -5.33 -8.14
N VAL A 401 -5.68 -4.56 -8.11
CA VAL A 401 -5.61 -3.08 -7.99
C VAL A 401 -5.22 -2.67 -6.57
N CYS A 402 -5.60 -3.47 -5.59
CA CYS A 402 -5.27 -3.29 -4.19
C CYS A 402 -4.38 -4.44 -3.70
N ASP A 403 -3.63 -4.21 -2.61
CA ASP A 403 -2.80 -5.24 -1.99
C ASP A 403 -3.61 -6.42 -1.42
N VAL A 404 -4.92 -6.22 -1.17
CA VAL A 404 -5.84 -7.18 -0.57
C VAL A 404 -7.17 -7.20 -1.31
N LEU A 405 -7.67 -8.38 -1.67
CA LEU A 405 -8.93 -8.54 -2.43
C LEU A 405 -10.16 -8.02 -1.68
N ALA A 406 -10.16 -8.05 -0.35
CA ALA A 406 -11.22 -7.49 0.48
C ALA A 406 -11.43 -5.98 0.22
N ASP A 407 -10.32 -5.25 0.06
CA ASP A 407 -10.36 -3.81 -0.20
C ASP A 407 -10.78 -3.53 -1.65
N GLU A 408 -10.36 -4.36 -2.59
CA GLU A 408 -10.77 -4.29 -3.99
C GLU A 408 -12.28 -4.52 -4.14
N TYR A 409 -12.83 -5.53 -3.45
CA TYR A 409 -14.28 -5.76 -3.39
C TYR A 409 -15.01 -4.54 -2.80
N GLY A 410 -14.48 -4.00 -1.69
CA GLY A 410 -14.99 -2.79 -1.06
C GLY A 410 -14.94 -1.59 -2.00
N MET A 411 -13.86 -1.41 -2.75
CA MET A 411 -13.66 -0.33 -3.72
C MET A 411 -14.70 -0.39 -4.84
N ILE A 412 -15.02 -1.59 -5.34
CA ILE A 412 -16.03 -1.81 -6.38
C ILE A 412 -17.43 -1.54 -5.84
N LYS A 413 -17.82 -2.19 -4.73
CA LYS A 413 -19.20 -2.10 -4.23
C LYS A 413 -19.50 -0.72 -3.61
N ARG A 414 -18.61 -0.18 -2.79
CA ARG A 414 -18.80 1.16 -2.18
C ARG A 414 -18.51 2.28 -3.16
N GLY A 415 -17.75 2.01 -4.21
CA GLY A 415 -17.39 2.99 -5.22
C GLY A 415 -18.33 3.05 -6.41
N CYS A 416 -19.16 2.03 -6.62
CA CYS A 416 -20.09 2.01 -7.74
C CYS A 416 -21.11 3.15 -7.58
N PRO A 417 -21.31 4.01 -8.60
CA PRO A 417 -22.37 5.02 -8.56
C PRO A 417 -23.74 4.33 -8.48
N THR A 418 -24.47 4.54 -7.39
CA THR A 418 -25.78 3.90 -7.16
C THR A 418 -26.85 4.87 -6.68
N THR A 419 -26.48 6.10 -6.36
CA THR A 419 -27.39 7.11 -5.80
C THR A 419 -27.32 8.39 -6.60
N ILE A 420 -28.48 8.95 -6.92
CA ILE A 420 -28.59 10.30 -7.49
C ILE A 420 -28.28 11.30 -6.36
N ALA A 421 -27.14 11.98 -6.46
CA ALA A 421 -26.77 13.04 -5.53
C ALA A 421 -27.56 14.33 -5.79
N GLU A 422 -27.79 14.62 -7.07
CA GLU A 422 -28.42 15.85 -7.52
C GLU A 422 -29.08 15.63 -8.88
N VAL A 423 -30.20 16.30 -9.09
CA VAL A 423 -30.84 16.47 -10.40
C VAL A 423 -30.86 17.95 -10.68
N VAL A 424 -30.08 18.40 -11.67
CA VAL A 424 -30.05 19.80 -12.08
C VAL A 424 -31.17 20.01 -13.09
N GLU A 425 -32.15 20.84 -12.72
CA GLU A 425 -33.35 21.14 -13.50
C GLU A 425 -33.38 22.61 -13.99
N ASP A 426 -32.27 23.33 -13.87
CA ASP A 426 -32.17 24.76 -14.19
C ASP A 426 -32.21 25.06 -15.69
N PHE A 427 -32.30 24.03 -16.54
CA PHE A 427 -32.27 24.16 -17.99
C PHE A 427 -33.68 24.30 -18.56
N TYR A 428 -33.94 25.40 -19.28
CA TYR A 428 -35.20 25.64 -19.99
C TYR A 428 -35.22 25.03 -21.41
N TYR A 429 -34.24 24.19 -21.72
CA TYR A 429 -34.02 23.58 -23.02
C TYR A 429 -33.56 22.14 -22.84
N GLU A 430 -33.88 21.30 -23.82
CA GLU A 430 -33.41 19.93 -23.79
C GLU A 430 -31.89 19.87 -24.00
N LEU A 431 -31.24 19.07 -23.17
CA LEU A 431 -29.81 18.83 -23.22
C LEU A 431 -29.48 17.76 -24.26
N GLU A 432 -28.27 17.84 -24.81
CA GLU A 432 -27.79 16.96 -25.90
C GLU A 432 -26.49 16.25 -25.53
N ASN A 433 -25.44 17.00 -25.16
CA ASN A 433 -24.11 16.44 -24.88
C ASN A 433 -23.62 16.83 -23.48
N VAL A 434 -22.86 15.93 -22.86
CA VAL A 434 -22.08 16.21 -21.65
C VAL A 434 -20.71 15.57 -21.79
N VAL A 435 -19.66 16.30 -21.40
CA VAL A 435 -18.27 15.82 -21.45
C VAL A 435 -17.50 16.34 -20.25
N PHE A 436 -16.71 15.47 -19.60
CA PHE A 436 -15.69 15.87 -18.63
C PHE A 436 -14.40 16.24 -19.34
N SER A 437 -13.70 17.21 -18.77
CA SER A 437 -12.32 17.52 -19.11
C SER A 437 -11.37 16.35 -18.74
N PRO A 438 -10.29 16.12 -19.50
CA PRO A 438 -9.34 15.02 -19.28
C PRO A 438 -8.78 14.85 -17.87
N LEU A 439 -8.47 15.94 -17.15
CA LEU A 439 -8.03 15.89 -15.76
C LEU A 439 -9.20 15.93 -14.76
N GLY A 440 -10.42 16.17 -15.24
CA GLY A 440 -11.64 16.17 -14.45
C GLY A 440 -11.90 17.49 -13.72
N CYS A 441 -11.19 18.58 -14.06
CA CYS A 441 -11.37 19.86 -13.37
C CYS A 441 -12.70 20.53 -13.74
N PHE A 442 -13.16 20.33 -14.97
CA PHE A 442 -14.37 20.93 -15.55
C PHE A 442 -15.26 19.89 -16.23
N TYR A 443 -16.52 20.25 -16.41
CA TYR A 443 -17.42 19.59 -17.36
C TYR A 443 -18.22 20.62 -18.15
N ALA A 444 -18.56 20.27 -19.39
CA ALA A 444 -19.36 21.09 -20.28
C ALA A 444 -20.62 20.35 -20.69
N VAL A 445 -21.73 21.09 -20.76
CA VAL A 445 -23.05 20.61 -21.17
C VAL A 445 -23.52 21.45 -22.34
N SER A 446 -24.04 20.80 -23.39
CA SER A 446 -24.71 21.50 -24.49
C SER A 446 -26.19 21.14 -24.56
N GLY A 447 -27.00 22.08 -25.00
CA GLY A 447 -28.42 21.87 -25.27
C GLY A 447 -28.86 22.34 -26.65
N LYS A 448 -30.17 22.20 -26.89
CA LYS A 448 -30.84 22.75 -28.07
C LYS A 448 -30.55 24.25 -28.23
N ASP A 449 -30.73 24.73 -29.46
CA ASP A 449 -30.50 26.14 -29.84
C ASP A 449 -29.06 26.63 -29.61
N ALA A 450 -28.10 25.71 -29.62
CA ALA A 450 -26.68 25.99 -29.44
C ALA A 450 -26.32 26.65 -28.09
N MET A 451 -27.04 26.27 -27.03
CA MET A 451 -26.73 26.64 -25.65
C MET A 451 -25.55 25.83 -25.11
N LEU A 452 -24.60 26.51 -24.47
CA LEU A 452 -23.41 25.93 -23.87
C LEU A 452 -23.28 26.38 -22.41
N CYS A 453 -23.13 25.42 -21.50
CA CYS A 453 -22.82 25.67 -20.09
C CYS A 453 -21.51 24.97 -19.71
N VAL A 454 -20.65 25.66 -18.97
CA VAL A 454 -19.39 25.11 -18.45
C VAL A 454 -19.36 25.27 -16.94
N TYR A 455 -18.99 24.19 -16.24
CA TYR A 455 -18.99 24.09 -14.79
C TYR A 455 -17.63 23.64 -14.27
N GLU A 456 -17.30 24.07 -13.05
CA GLU A 456 -16.24 23.46 -12.25
C GLU A 456 -16.73 22.15 -11.65
N SER A 457 -15.93 21.08 -11.77
CA SER A 457 -16.33 19.71 -11.41
C SER A 457 -16.57 19.52 -9.91
N THR A 458 -15.63 19.98 -9.06
CA THR A 458 -15.67 19.74 -7.61
C THR A 458 -16.74 20.56 -6.90
N SER A 459 -16.80 21.86 -7.19
CA SER A 459 -17.79 22.77 -6.57
C SER A 459 -19.16 22.69 -7.25
N ARG A 460 -19.23 22.16 -8.48
CA ARG A 460 -20.38 22.21 -9.39
C ARG A 460 -20.86 23.64 -9.68
N GLN A 461 -19.98 24.63 -9.50
CA GLN A 461 -20.29 26.02 -9.79
C GLN A 461 -20.35 26.25 -11.30
N LEU A 462 -21.42 26.90 -11.77
CA LEU A 462 -21.52 27.40 -13.15
C LEU A 462 -20.46 28.49 -13.36
N LEU A 463 -19.55 28.27 -14.31
CA LEU A 463 -18.60 29.26 -14.75
C LEU A 463 -19.28 30.21 -15.74
N GLU A 464 -19.76 29.67 -16.86
CA GLU A 464 -20.43 30.48 -17.87
C GLU A 464 -21.55 29.70 -18.59
N GLU A 465 -22.65 30.40 -18.85
CA GLU A 465 -23.68 30.03 -19.81
C GLU A 465 -23.58 30.95 -21.03
N ARG A 466 -23.51 30.36 -22.23
CA ARG A 466 -23.30 31.07 -23.49
C ARG A 466 -24.23 30.57 -24.58
N ASP A 467 -24.93 31.52 -25.21
CA ASP A 467 -25.73 31.30 -26.41
C ASP A 467 -24.85 31.44 -27.68
N LEU A 468 -24.58 30.32 -28.34
CA LEU A 468 -23.81 30.30 -29.59
C LEU A 468 -24.68 30.59 -30.84
N HIS A 469 -26.00 30.57 -30.72
CA HIS A 469 -26.89 31.06 -31.77
C HIS A 469 -26.71 32.57 -31.96
N LEU A 470 -26.70 33.34 -30.87
CA LEU A 470 -26.52 34.79 -30.92
C LEU A 470 -25.09 35.19 -31.32
N SER A 471 -24.08 34.51 -30.77
CA SER A 471 -22.67 34.90 -30.98
C SER A 471 -22.06 34.34 -32.28
N LEU A 472 -22.41 33.11 -32.69
CA LEU A 472 -21.82 32.42 -33.85
C LEU A 472 -22.82 32.13 -34.99
N ARG A 473 -24.11 32.42 -34.79
CA ARG A 473 -25.21 32.07 -35.72
C ARG A 473 -25.33 30.58 -35.98
N TRP A 474 -25.06 29.78 -34.95
CA TRP A 474 -25.21 28.34 -34.99
C TRP A 474 -26.65 27.93 -34.67
N THR A 475 -27.12 26.85 -35.29
CA THR A 475 -28.45 26.28 -35.03
C THR A 475 -28.40 25.13 -34.03
N GLY A 476 -27.21 24.59 -33.74
CA GLY A 476 -27.01 23.53 -32.77
C GLY A 476 -25.53 23.22 -32.55
N ILE A 477 -25.24 22.52 -31.46
CA ILE A 477 -23.90 22.02 -31.10
C ILE A 477 -23.86 20.51 -31.38
N VAL A 478 -22.82 20.05 -32.06
CA VAL A 478 -22.66 18.65 -32.46
C VAL A 478 -21.77 17.89 -31.49
N ALA A 479 -20.69 18.52 -30.99
CA ALA A 479 -19.73 17.85 -30.13
C ALA A 479 -18.96 18.85 -29.27
N LEU A 480 -18.48 18.37 -28.12
CA LEU A 480 -17.64 19.08 -27.16
C LEU A 480 -16.34 18.30 -26.95
N ALA A 481 -15.21 19.00 -26.85
CA ALA A 481 -13.94 18.38 -26.51
C ALA A 481 -13.03 19.37 -25.77
N PHE A 482 -12.53 18.98 -24.60
CA PHE A 482 -11.52 19.76 -23.86
C PHE A 482 -10.11 19.46 -24.37
N SER A 483 -9.20 20.42 -24.20
CA SER A 483 -7.78 20.21 -24.43
C SER A 483 -7.20 19.24 -23.39
N PRO A 484 -6.08 18.55 -23.71
CA PRO A 484 -5.43 17.61 -22.77
C PRO A 484 -4.99 18.20 -21.42
N ASP A 485 -4.83 19.52 -21.32
CA ASP A 485 -4.51 20.24 -20.07
C ASP A 485 -5.72 20.88 -19.37
N ASP A 486 -6.94 20.62 -19.83
CA ASP A 486 -8.19 21.19 -19.32
C ASP A 486 -8.32 22.73 -19.47
N MET A 487 -7.36 23.41 -20.12
CA MET A 487 -7.34 24.89 -20.20
C MET A 487 -8.22 25.46 -21.31
N CYS A 488 -8.58 24.64 -22.31
CA CYS A 488 -9.36 25.08 -23.46
C CYS A 488 -10.51 24.12 -23.76
N LEU A 489 -11.59 24.66 -24.32
CA LEU A 489 -12.75 23.94 -24.80
C LEU A 489 -12.95 24.20 -26.30
N ALA A 490 -13.02 23.14 -27.09
CA ALA A 490 -13.43 23.19 -28.48
C ALA A 490 -14.89 22.73 -28.61
N VAL A 491 -15.70 23.56 -29.27
CA VAL A 491 -17.12 23.31 -29.51
C VAL A 491 -17.31 23.20 -31.01
N ARG A 492 -17.90 22.10 -31.47
CA ARG A 492 -18.29 21.91 -32.87
C ARG A 492 -19.76 22.21 -33.03
N GLY A 493 -20.13 23.09 -33.95
CA GLY A 493 -21.53 23.46 -34.19
C GLY A 493 -21.89 23.61 -35.67
N VAL A 494 -23.18 23.64 -35.94
CA VAL A 494 -23.76 23.68 -37.29
C VAL A 494 -24.40 25.03 -37.52
N LYS A 495 -24.21 25.60 -38.71
CA LYS A 495 -24.93 26.79 -39.17
C LYS A 495 -26.20 26.43 -39.93
N ALA A 496 -27.11 27.40 -40.07
CA ALA A 496 -28.34 27.24 -40.83
C ALA A 496 -28.15 26.84 -42.32
N ASN A 497 -26.95 27.06 -42.88
CA ASN A 497 -26.59 26.62 -44.23
C ASN A 497 -26.01 25.19 -44.28
N GLY A 498 -26.05 24.44 -43.17
CA GLY A 498 -25.52 23.08 -43.04
C GLY A 498 -24.00 23.00 -42.90
N LYS A 499 -23.27 24.12 -42.91
CA LYS A 499 -21.82 24.10 -42.70
C LYS A 499 -21.51 23.96 -41.22
N GLU A 500 -20.66 22.99 -40.90
CA GLU A 500 -20.12 22.82 -39.55
C GLU A 500 -18.85 23.65 -39.35
N GLU A 501 -18.68 24.16 -38.13
CA GLU A 501 -17.50 24.91 -37.69
C GLU A 501 -17.06 24.45 -36.30
N VAL A 502 -15.80 24.70 -35.96
CA VAL A 502 -15.24 24.50 -34.63
C VAL A 502 -14.85 25.86 -34.06
N ALA A 503 -15.30 26.16 -32.84
CA ALA A 503 -14.92 27.34 -32.08
C ALA A 503 -14.13 26.90 -30.85
N THR A 504 -13.02 27.58 -30.55
CA THR A 504 -12.20 27.29 -29.37
C THR A 504 -12.24 28.43 -28.36
N PHE A 505 -12.29 28.04 -27.10
CA PHE A 505 -12.42 28.92 -25.95
C PHE A 505 -11.36 28.59 -24.91
N GLU A 506 -10.74 29.60 -24.32
CA GLU A 506 -9.87 29.47 -23.15
C GLU A 506 -10.73 29.56 -21.88
N ILE A 507 -10.47 28.71 -20.90
CA ILE A 507 -11.20 28.68 -19.63
C ILE A 507 -10.43 29.55 -18.63
N CYS A 508 -11.01 30.69 -18.28
CA CYS A 508 -10.46 31.58 -17.27
C CYS A 508 -11.14 31.34 -15.92
N ILE A 509 -10.43 30.66 -15.02
CA ILE A 509 -10.93 30.32 -13.67
C ILE A 509 -11.10 31.59 -12.81
N VAL A 510 -10.21 32.57 -12.96
CA VAL A 510 -10.21 33.79 -12.14
C VAL A 510 -11.42 34.68 -12.44
N GLU A 511 -11.78 34.78 -13.72
CA GLU A 511 -12.93 35.59 -14.17
C GLU A 511 -14.22 34.76 -14.28
N CYS A 512 -14.15 33.44 -14.01
CA CYS A 512 -15.22 32.48 -14.25
C CYS A 512 -15.85 32.65 -15.64
N CYS A 513 -15.04 32.70 -16.71
CA CYS A 513 -15.57 32.87 -18.07
C CYS A 513 -14.72 32.17 -19.14
N LEU A 514 -15.24 32.15 -20.35
CA LEU A 514 -14.68 31.56 -21.55
C LEU A 514 -14.20 32.65 -22.51
N HIS A 515 -12.90 32.81 -22.70
CA HIS A 515 -12.39 33.74 -23.71
C HIS A 515 -12.40 33.07 -25.08
N PHE A 516 -13.06 33.69 -26.06
CA PHE A 516 -13.03 33.18 -27.43
C PHE A 516 -11.64 33.33 -28.04
N ILE A 517 -11.06 32.24 -28.52
CA ILE A 517 -9.72 32.19 -29.12
C ILE A 517 -9.84 32.23 -30.64
N SER A 518 -10.46 31.21 -31.22
CA SER A 518 -10.43 31.02 -32.67
C SER A 518 -11.67 30.32 -33.22
N ARG A 519 -11.82 30.41 -34.55
CA ARG A 519 -12.83 29.67 -35.31
C ARG A 519 -12.18 29.01 -36.51
N LEU A 520 -12.51 27.74 -36.70
CA LEU A 520 -11.94 26.85 -37.69
C LEU A 520 -13.08 26.15 -38.47
N PRO A 521 -12.84 25.72 -39.72
CA PRO A 521 -13.73 24.79 -40.39
C PRO A 521 -13.93 23.51 -39.56
N SER A 522 -15.07 22.83 -39.67
CA SER A 522 -15.25 21.55 -38.95
C SER A 522 -14.60 20.38 -39.66
N THR A 523 -14.19 19.38 -38.86
CA THR A 523 -14.04 17.99 -39.28
C THR A 523 -14.88 17.04 -38.46
N LYS A 524 -15.09 15.84 -39.01
CA LYS A 524 -15.69 14.71 -38.30
C LYS A 524 -14.85 14.22 -37.11
N CYS A 525 -13.57 14.56 -37.03
CA CYS A 525 -12.63 14.13 -35.96
C CYS A 525 -12.67 14.99 -34.69
N SER A 526 -12.10 14.46 -33.60
CA SER A 526 -11.81 15.22 -32.37
C SER A 526 -10.86 16.39 -32.69
N PRO A 527 -11.13 17.60 -32.17
CA PRO A 527 -10.39 18.79 -32.56
C PRO A 527 -9.01 18.91 -31.94
N TRP A 528 -8.66 18.19 -30.87
CA TRP A 528 -7.36 18.40 -30.20
C TRP A 528 -6.31 17.37 -30.63
N PHE A 529 -5.14 17.84 -31.10
CA PHE A 529 -3.95 17.00 -31.22
C PHE A 529 -3.14 17.03 -29.92
N ASN A 530 -2.80 18.24 -29.47
CA ASN A 530 -2.20 18.52 -28.17
C ASN A 530 -2.58 19.96 -27.78
N ASN A 531 -2.02 20.47 -26.68
CA ASN A 531 -2.34 21.83 -26.21
C ASN A 531 -1.87 22.94 -27.20
N LYS A 532 -1.08 22.58 -28.23
CA LYS A 532 -0.54 23.50 -29.22
C LYS A 532 -1.18 23.39 -30.60
N TRP A 533 -1.85 22.28 -30.94
CA TRP A 533 -2.39 22.09 -32.28
C TRP A 533 -3.79 21.50 -32.27
N ILE A 534 -4.61 21.99 -33.20
CA ILE A 534 -5.98 21.55 -33.44
C ILE A 534 -6.08 20.83 -34.79
N LEU A 535 -6.80 19.72 -34.79
CA LEU A 535 -7.17 18.94 -35.96
C LEU A 535 -8.55 19.39 -36.45
N SER A 536 -8.55 20.03 -37.61
CA SER A 536 -9.73 20.34 -38.42
C SER A 536 -9.49 19.66 -39.78
N ASN A 537 -9.92 20.28 -40.89
CA ASN A 537 -9.59 19.86 -42.25
C ASN A 537 -8.07 19.89 -42.50
N ASP A 538 -7.33 20.47 -41.55
CA ASP A 538 -5.91 20.66 -41.55
C ASP A 538 -5.41 20.74 -40.10
N VAL A 539 -4.09 20.83 -39.91
CA VAL A 539 -3.47 21.02 -38.60
C VAL A 539 -3.25 22.52 -38.36
N TYR A 540 -3.83 23.05 -37.27
CA TYR A 540 -3.80 24.48 -36.94
C TYR A 540 -3.05 24.73 -35.63
N PRO A 541 -2.07 25.65 -35.57
CA PRO A 541 -1.39 26.02 -34.33
C PRO A 541 -2.27 26.89 -33.43
N MET A 542 -2.17 26.69 -32.11
CA MET A 542 -2.87 27.47 -31.08
C MET A 542 -2.09 28.69 -30.57
N ASP A 543 -1.04 29.14 -31.26
CA ASP A 543 -0.07 30.13 -30.75
C ASP A 543 -0.71 31.37 -30.06
N LEU A 544 -0.67 31.35 -28.71
CA LEU A 544 -1.25 32.35 -27.79
C LEU A 544 -0.31 33.54 -27.51
N LYS A 545 0.68 33.82 -28.37
CA LYS A 545 1.64 34.91 -28.14
C LYS A 545 1.72 35.87 -29.32
N GLY A 546 0.81 36.84 -29.33
CA GLY A 546 0.86 38.03 -30.16
C GLY A 546 0.42 39.27 -29.35
N GLU A 547 1.37 39.88 -28.66
CA GLU A 547 1.44 41.27 -28.19
C GLU A 547 0.13 42.08 -28.04
N GLY A 548 -0.18 42.45 -26.79
CA GLY A 548 -0.86 43.70 -26.45
C GLY A 548 -2.38 43.61 -26.26
N TYR A 549 -2.83 44.06 -25.08
CA TYR A 549 -4.20 44.52 -24.86
C TYR A 549 -4.61 45.48 -25.99
N GLY A 550 -5.50 45.04 -26.89
CA GLY A 550 -6.10 45.94 -27.87
C GLY A 550 -6.75 45.24 -29.07
N SER A 551 -8.07 45.42 -29.18
CA SER A 551 -8.87 45.24 -30.40
C SER A 551 -9.16 43.80 -30.86
N PHE A 552 -10.36 43.33 -30.48
CA PHE A 552 -11.09 42.23 -31.12
C PHE A 552 -11.21 42.46 -32.63
N SER A 553 -10.44 41.71 -33.42
CA SER A 553 -10.79 41.44 -34.82
C SER A 553 -10.51 39.98 -35.14
N SER A 554 -11.58 39.23 -35.45
CA SER A 554 -11.62 37.93 -36.14
C SER A 554 -10.27 37.44 -36.70
N GLN A 555 -9.47 36.76 -35.88
CA GLN A 555 -8.25 36.10 -36.36
C GLN A 555 -8.59 34.66 -36.75
N TYR A 556 -8.67 34.40 -38.06
CA TYR A 556 -8.54 33.04 -38.58
C TYR A 556 -7.12 32.57 -38.29
N VAL A 557 -6.97 31.45 -37.57
CA VAL A 557 -5.68 30.80 -37.36
C VAL A 557 -5.16 30.33 -38.72
N LYS A 558 -3.87 30.59 -38.98
CA LYS A 558 -3.23 30.15 -40.24
C LYS A 558 -3.03 28.64 -40.19
N SER A 559 -3.72 27.91 -41.06
CA SER A 559 -3.45 26.49 -41.34
C SER A 559 -2.00 26.28 -41.78
N ILE A 560 -1.39 25.14 -41.43
CA ILE A 560 -0.06 24.77 -41.96
C ILE A 560 -0.09 24.72 -43.50
N SER A 561 -1.18 24.26 -44.13
CA SER A 561 -1.35 24.29 -45.60
C SER A 561 -1.49 25.68 -46.23
N HIS A 562 -1.82 26.72 -45.45
CA HIS A 562 -2.07 28.06 -45.97
C HIS A 562 -0.83 28.96 -45.95
N LEU A 563 0.33 28.47 -45.48
CA LEU A 563 1.55 29.27 -45.39
C LEU A 563 2.19 29.61 -46.74
N GLN A 564 1.74 29.05 -47.87
CA GLN A 564 2.08 29.58 -49.21
C GLN A 564 1.03 29.31 -50.31
N LEU A 565 -0.06 30.09 -50.38
CA LEU A 565 -0.84 30.20 -51.64
C LEU A 565 -1.38 31.62 -51.94
N TYR A 566 -0.68 32.68 -51.53
CA TYR A 566 -0.93 34.02 -52.06
C TYR A 566 0.33 34.69 -52.60
N LYS A 567 0.47 34.69 -53.93
CA LYS A 567 1.17 35.75 -54.65
C LYS A 567 0.12 36.72 -55.17
N ARG A 568 0.12 37.95 -54.68
CA ARG A 568 -0.70 39.02 -55.24
C ARG A 568 0.03 39.60 -56.45
N HIS A 569 -0.46 39.37 -57.66
CA HIS A 569 -0.32 40.34 -58.75
C HIS A 569 -1.56 40.33 -59.65
N SER A 570 -1.80 41.50 -60.22
CA SER A 570 -3.05 42.00 -60.77
C SER A 570 -3.53 41.34 -62.06
N SER A 571 -4.86 41.37 -62.20
CA SER A 571 -5.66 41.45 -63.42
C SER A 571 -6.10 40.16 -64.13
N LYS A 572 -7.44 40.04 -64.17
CA LYS A 572 -8.34 39.37 -65.12
C LYS A 572 -8.33 37.85 -65.26
N LYS A 573 -9.56 37.34 -65.04
CA LYS A 573 -10.21 36.07 -65.42
C LYS A 573 -9.95 34.86 -64.52
N GLU A 574 -11.04 34.51 -63.83
CA GLU A 574 -11.45 33.18 -63.37
C GLU A 574 -10.42 32.06 -63.45
N ALA A 575 -9.86 31.72 -62.31
CA ALA A 575 -9.38 30.36 -62.03
C ALA A 575 -9.90 29.98 -60.64
N ARG A 576 -10.88 29.07 -60.60
CA ARG A 576 -11.18 28.29 -59.39
C ARG A 576 -9.91 27.52 -59.04
N LEU A 577 -9.28 27.89 -57.94
CA LEU A 577 -8.12 27.20 -57.38
C LEU A 577 -8.58 26.52 -56.09
N GLU A 578 -8.77 25.22 -56.16
CA GLU A 578 -8.99 24.35 -55.00
C GLU A 578 -7.66 24.23 -54.21
N PRO A 579 -7.67 24.42 -52.88
CA PRO A 579 -6.48 24.24 -52.07
C PRO A 579 -6.12 22.75 -51.98
N LYS A 580 -4.86 22.40 -52.25
CA LYS A 580 -4.30 21.06 -52.03
C LYS A 580 -4.15 20.84 -50.52
N THR A 581 -5.13 20.17 -49.92
CA THR A 581 -5.19 19.78 -48.51
C THR A 581 -4.09 18.78 -48.13
N ILE A 582 -3.65 18.84 -46.86
CA ILE A 582 -2.71 17.88 -46.25
C ILE A 582 -3.24 16.44 -46.41
N SER A 583 -2.32 15.48 -46.67
CA SER A 583 -2.57 14.07 -47.00
C SER A 583 -3.50 13.32 -46.03
N LEU A 584 -3.68 13.78 -44.79
CA LEU A 584 -4.57 13.19 -43.79
C LEU A 584 -6.06 13.23 -44.22
N MET A 585 -6.45 14.24 -45.01
CA MET A 585 -7.83 14.38 -45.53
C MET A 585 -8.14 13.52 -46.75
N LYS A 586 -7.13 13.01 -47.49
CA LYS A 586 -7.39 11.99 -48.52
C LYS A 586 -7.83 10.66 -47.89
N LEU A 587 -7.20 10.30 -46.77
CA LEU A 587 -7.53 9.12 -45.96
C LEU A 587 -8.98 9.16 -45.46
N LEU A 588 -9.50 10.35 -45.14
CA LEU A 588 -10.86 10.58 -44.66
C LEU A 588 -11.90 10.72 -45.78
N ASN A 589 -11.51 11.20 -46.97
CA ASN A 589 -12.42 11.47 -48.08
C ASN A 589 -12.54 10.31 -49.09
N GLU A 590 -11.59 9.36 -49.13
CA GLU A 590 -11.59 8.27 -50.13
C GLU A 590 -12.25 6.97 -49.64
N SER A 591 -12.63 6.85 -48.36
CA SER A 591 -13.29 5.65 -47.81
C SER A 591 -14.78 5.88 -47.52
N GLU A 592 -15.62 4.87 -47.78
CA GLU A 592 -17.01 4.82 -47.34
C GLU A 592 -17.15 5.23 -45.87
N ASP A 593 -17.98 6.25 -45.66
CA ASP A 593 -18.17 7.10 -44.47
C ASP A 593 -17.60 6.58 -43.12
N PRO A 594 -16.33 6.90 -42.78
CA PRO A 594 -15.75 6.60 -41.47
C PRO A 594 -16.45 7.38 -40.33
N PHE A 595 -16.60 6.75 -39.17
CA PHE A 595 -17.33 7.29 -38.01
C PHE A 595 -16.65 6.98 -36.66
N ASN A 596 -17.04 7.67 -35.57
CA ASN A 596 -16.44 7.56 -34.23
C ASN A 596 -14.91 7.75 -34.20
N PHE A 597 -14.45 8.92 -34.66
CA PHE A 597 -13.03 9.26 -34.61
C PHE A 597 -12.55 9.55 -33.19
N LEU A 598 -11.49 8.86 -32.78
CA LEU A 598 -10.81 9.07 -31.52
C LEU A 598 -9.32 9.33 -31.77
N VAL A 599 -8.74 10.21 -30.94
CA VAL A 599 -7.32 10.51 -30.94
C VAL A 599 -6.75 9.98 -29.63
N SER A 600 -5.77 9.09 -29.71
CA SER A 600 -5.03 8.58 -28.56
C SER A 600 -3.61 9.15 -28.58
N PRO A 601 -3.18 9.89 -27.53
CA PRO A 601 -1.77 10.28 -27.37
C PRO A 601 -0.89 9.07 -27.01
N PHE A 602 -1.49 7.95 -26.62
CA PHE A 602 -0.78 6.72 -26.32
C PHE A 602 -0.58 5.90 -27.59
N VAL A 603 0.69 5.73 -28.00
CA VAL A 603 1.12 4.80 -29.04
C VAL A 603 2.06 3.77 -28.42
N SER A 604 1.65 2.50 -28.41
CA SER A 604 2.47 1.41 -27.90
C SER A 604 3.82 1.31 -28.61
N ARG A 605 4.92 1.31 -27.86
CA ARG A 605 6.28 1.11 -28.40
C ARG A 605 6.38 -0.19 -29.21
N ARG A 606 5.70 -1.24 -28.73
CA ARG A 606 5.65 -2.54 -29.38
C ARG A 606 4.91 -2.45 -30.72
N PHE A 607 3.71 -1.87 -30.71
CA PHE A 607 2.90 -1.70 -31.91
C PHE A 607 3.62 -0.85 -32.96
N ARG A 608 4.15 0.30 -32.56
CA ARG A 608 4.93 1.19 -33.43
C ARG A 608 6.08 0.45 -34.13
N ARG A 609 6.87 -0.31 -33.37
CA ARG A 609 8.00 -1.04 -33.95
C ARG A 609 7.56 -2.10 -34.95
N ILE A 610 6.45 -2.77 -34.72
CA ILE A 610 5.89 -3.73 -35.68
C ILE A 610 5.51 -3.02 -36.97
N ILE A 611 4.88 -1.84 -36.89
CA ILE A 611 4.51 -1.03 -38.06
C ILE A 611 5.75 -0.51 -38.78
N ASP A 612 6.73 0.04 -38.07
CA ASP A 612 7.99 0.53 -38.66
C ASP A 612 8.74 -0.61 -39.37
N MET A 613 8.83 -1.78 -38.74
CA MET A 613 9.42 -2.97 -39.36
C MET A 613 8.62 -3.48 -40.56
N ALA A 614 7.28 -3.39 -40.52
CA ALA A 614 6.44 -3.75 -41.66
C ALA A 614 6.66 -2.79 -42.84
N ARG A 615 6.80 -1.49 -42.56
CA ARG A 615 7.14 -0.45 -43.55
C ARG A 615 8.54 -0.69 -44.13
N GLU A 616 9.53 -1.04 -43.30
CA GLU A 616 10.90 -1.39 -43.72
C GLU A 616 10.94 -2.70 -44.53
N ALA A 617 10.21 -3.74 -44.12
CA ALA A 617 10.15 -5.01 -44.85
C ALA A 617 9.42 -4.88 -46.20
N ALA A 618 8.40 -4.02 -46.26
CA ALA A 618 7.76 -3.62 -47.51
C ALA A 618 8.74 -2.86 -48.42
N TRP A 619 9.61 -2.03 -47.86
CA TRP A 619 10.70 -1.36 -48.59
C TRP A 619 11.70 -2.38 -49.17
N GLU A 620 12.07 -3.42 -48.40
CA GLU A 620 13.05 -4.43 -48.82
C GLU A 620 12.47 -5.57 -49.70
N GLY A 621 11.15 -5.61 -49.93
CA GLY A 621 10.50 -6.64 -50.76
C GLY A 621 10.45 -8.06 -50.16
N LYS A 622 10.68 -8.23 -48.85
CA LYS A 622 10.75 -9.53 -48.16
C LYS A 622 9.50 -9.82 -47.33
N ALA A 623 8.33 -9.90 -47.97
CA ALA A 623 7.09 -9.47 -47.33
C ALA A 623 6.24 -10.49 -46.54
N LYS A 624 6.62 -11.74 -46.21
CA LYS A 624 5.64 -12.62 -45.49
C LYS A 624 6.16 -13.70 -44.55
N THR A 625 7.29 -14.35 -44.83
CA THR A 625 7.69 -15.58 -44.11
C THR A 625 8.43 -15.37 -42.78
N GLN A 626 8.86 -14.15 -42.46
CA GLN A 626 9.56 -13.85 -41.20
C GLN A 626 8.70 -13.15 -40.13
N MET A 627 7.52 -12.63 -40.49
CA MET A 627 6.65 -11.88 -39.57
C MET A 627 6.08 -12.76 -38.44
N ASP A 628 5.76 -14.04 -38.70
CA ASP A 628 5.22 -14.93 -37.67
C ASP A 628 6.26 -15.38 -36.63
N LYS A 629 7.51 -15.58 -37.07
CA LYS A 629 8.65 -15.86 -36.18
C LYS A 629 9.02 -14.65 -35.33
N LEU A 630 8.91 -13.44 -35.87
CA LEU A 630 9.16 -12.18 -35.16
C LEU A 630 8.04 -11.85 -34.16
N LYS A 631 6.78 -12.12 -34.51
CA LYS A 631 5.65 -12.06 -33.55
C LYS A 631 5.88 -12.97 -32.35
N GLN A 632 6.26 -14.24 -32.58
CA GLN A 632 6.55 -15.20 -31.50
C GLN A 632 7.74 -14.82 -30.61
N LEU A 633 8.72 -14.08 -31.14
CA LEU A 633 9.87 -13.59 -30.37
C LEU A 633 9.56 -12.31 -29.58
N LEU A 634 8.71 -11.45 -30.11
CA LEU A 634 8.27 -10.21 -29.44
C LEU A 634 7.18 -10.44 -28.40
N ASP A 635 6.48 -11.58 -28.44
CA ASP A 635 5.54 -12.02 -27.40
C ASP A 635 6.21 -12.45 -26.08
N LYS A 636 7.55 -12.60 -26.06
CA LYS A 636 8.27 -13.14 -24.91
C LYS A 636 8.93 -12.12 -23.98
N ASP A 637 9.09 -10.85 -24.36
CA ASP A 637 9.76 -9.86 -23.52
C ASP A 637 9.38 -8.40 -23.86
N GLU A 638 9.17 -7.58 -22.84
CA GLU A 638 8.86 -6.13 -22.93
C GLU A 638 10.08 -5.25 -23.32
N ARG A 639 11.18 -5.86 -23.79
CA ARG A 639 12.48 -5.19 -23.95
C ARG A 639 12.82 -4.86 -25.40
N CYS A 640 13.55 -3.77 -25.60
CA CYS A 640 14.12 -3.42 -26.90
C CYS A 640 15.20 -4.45 -27.30
N PHE A 641 15.43 -4.73 -28.60
CA PHE A 641 16.40 -5.78 -29.02
C PHE A 641 17.85 -5.47 -28.55
N LYS A 642 18.20 -4.19 -28.46
CA LYS A 642 19.51 -3.73 -27.94
C LYS A 642 19.63 -3.94 -26.42
N CYS A 643 18.53 -3.78 -25.69
CA CYS A 643 18.38 -3.97 -24.25
C CYS A 643 18.31 -5.47 -23.89
N TYR A 644 17.70 -6.26 -24.78
CA TYR A 644 17.66 -7.72 -24.72
C TYR A 644 19.05 -8.34 -24.86
N ILE A 645 19.90 -7.77 -25.73
CA ILE A 645 21.28 -8.23 -25.92
C ILE A 645 22.19 -7.86 -24.74
N THR A 646 21.89 -6.79 -24.01
CA THR A 646 22.80 -6.21 -23.00
C THR A 646 22.48 -6.61 -21.55
N ASP A 647 21.42 -7.38 -21.31
CA ASP A 647 21.03 -7.94 -20.00
C ASP A 647 21.02 -6.91 -18.82
N GLY A 648 20.79 -5.64 -19.14
CA GLY A 648 20.73 -4.54 -18.18
C GLY A 648 19.94 -3.36 -18.74
N CYS A 649 18.93 -2.90 -18.00
CA CYS A 649 18.25 -1.63 -18.28
C CYS A 649 18.98 -0.55 -17.49
N GLU A 650 19.86 0.23 -18.14
CA GLU A 650 20.29 1.51 -17.57
C GLU A 650 19.12 2.50 -17.68
N GLU A 651 18.88 3.30 -16.63
CA GLU A 651 17.75 4.24 -16.54
C GLU A 651 17.71 5.32 -17.65
N GLU A 652 18.75 5.42 -18.49
CA GLU A 652 18.87 6.37 -19.59
C GLU A 652 19.17 5.69 -20.95
N CYS A 653 18.25 4.88 -21.46
CA CYS A 653 18.42 4.29 -22.80
C CYS A 653 18.16 5.33 -23.91
N THR A 654 19.16 5.58 -24.78
CA THR A 654 19.13 6.58 -25.87
C THR A 654 18.60 6.04 -27.22
N CYS A 655 17.94 4.88 -27.25
CA CYS A 655 17.38 4.35 -28.51
C CYS A 655 16.25 5.25 -29.04
N SER A 656 16.04 5.24 -30.37
CA SER A 656 14.90 5.91 -31.02
C SER A 656 13.53 5.45 -30.51
N CYS A 657 13.48 4.33 -29.78
CA CYS A 657 12.32 3.84 -29.05
C CYS A 657 11.97 4.62 -27.74
N HIS A 658 12.90 5.39 -27.18
CA HIS A 658 12.71 6.22 -25.98
C HIS A 658 12.69 7.73 -26.28
N VAL A 659 13.05 8.15 -27.50
CA VAL A 659 12.90 9.53 -27.92
C VAL A 659 11.41 9.86 -27.93
N GLY A 660 10.99 10.78 -27.06
CA GLY A 660 9.63 11.33 -27.03
C GLY A 660 9.32 11.98 -28.37
N ARG A 661 8.76 11.19 -29.29
CA ARG A 661 8.21 11.67 -30.55
C ARG A 661 6.75 12.03 -30.30
N ASP A 662 6.31 13.16 -30.84
CA ASP A 662 4.93 13.66 -30.78
C ASP A 662 4.02 12.84 -31.73
N ASP A 663 4.01 11.52 -31.54
CA ASP A 663 3.17 10.59 -32.30
C ASP A 663 1.81 10.44 -31.62
N PHE A 664 0.78 10.25 -32.43
CA PHE A 664 -0.54 9.88 -31.96
C PHE A 664 -1.14 8.76 -32.80
N MET A 665 -2.13 8.09 -32.23
CA MET A 665 -2.89 7.06 -32.91
C MET A 665 -4.30 7.58 -33.18
N LEU A 666 -4.64 7.69 -34.46
CA LEU A 666 -5.99 7.93 -34.93
C LEU A 666 -6.73 6.58 -34.97
N ILE A 667 -7.88 6.53 -34.31
CA ILE A 667 -8.75 5.35 -34.24
C ILE A 667 -10.10 5.73 -34.84
N TYR A 668 -10.62 4.92 -35.75
CA TYR A 668 -11.94 5.15 -36.34
C TYR A 668 -12.63 3.86 -36.76
N GLY A 669 -13.96 3.90 -36.79
CA GLY A 669 -14.81 2.82 -37.28
C GLY A 669 -15.05 2.92 -38.78
N ARG A 670 -15.08 1.79 -39.46
CA ARG A 670 -15.57 1.64 -40.83
C ARG A 670 -16.56 0.49 -40.90
N HIS A 671 -17.69 0.71 -41.54
CA HIS A 671 -18.61 -0.37 -41.88
C HIS A 671 -18.21 -0.96 -43.23
N GLU A 672 -18.07 -2.28 -43.30
CA GLU A 672 -17.96 -2.97 -44.60
C GLU A 672 -19.33 -3.40 -45.10
N ASP A 673 -20.12 -3.99 -44.20
CA ASP A 673 -21.48 -4.47 -44.47
C ASP A 673 -22.33 -4.28 -43.21
N GLU A 674 -23.63 -4.61 -43.28
CA GLU A 674 -24.49 -4.59 -42.09
C GLU A 674 -24.04 -5.54 -40.97
N ILE A 675 -23.25 -6.57 -41.27
CA ILE A 675 -22.89 -7.65 -40.35
C ILE A 675 -21.41 -7.58 -39.94
N GLN A 676 -20.60 -6.71 -40.55
CA GLN A 676 -19.16 -6.65 -40.29
C GLN A 676 -18.66 -5.21 -40.25
N SER A 677 -17.92 -4.90 -39.20
CA SER A 677 -17.29 -3.59 -38.99
C SER A 677 -15.80 -3.75 -38.74
N ARG A 678 -15.03 -2.73 -39.07
CA ARG A 678 -13.59 -2.66 -38.82
C ARG A 678 -13.27 -1.49 -37.90
N ILE A 679 -12.39 -1.72 -36.94
CA ILE A 679 -11.70 -0.64 -36.22
C ILE A 679 -10.35 -0.45 -36.89
N CYS A 680 -10.13 0.75 -37.40
CA CYS A 680 -8.92 1.15 -38.11
C CYS A 680 -8.02 1.96 -37.18
N PHE A 681 -6.72 1.67 -37.21
CA PHE A 681 -5.69 2.37 -36.44
C PHE A 681 -4.66 2.95 -37.40
N HIS A 682 -4.32 4.23 -37.21
CA HIS A 682 -3.31 4.91 -38.00
C HIS A 682 -2.37 5.71 -37.10
N ILE A 683 -1.07 5.47 -37.20
CA ILE A 683 -0.04 6.19 -36.46
C ILE A 683 0.38 7.39 -37.29
N VAL A 684 0.20 8.58 -36.72
CA VAL A 684 0.57 9.84 -37.34
C VAL A 684 1.79 10.41 -36.62
N ASP A 685 2.91 10.53 -37.34
CA ASP A 685 4.13 11.18 -36.88
C ASP A 685 4.12 12.64 -37.33
N LEU A 686 3.69 13.54 -36.43
CA LEU A 686 3.50 14.94 -36.79
C LEU A 686 4.83 15.65 -37.07
N LYS A 687 5.91 15.28 -36.36
CA LYS A 687 7.23 15.87 -36.56
C LYS A 687 7.75 15.58 -37.95
N LYS A 688 7.62 14.34 -38.39
CA LYS A 688 7.95 13.95 -39.77
C LYS A 688 7.06 14.68 -40.79
N ALA A 689 5.76 14.81 -40.52
CA ALA A 689 4.85 15.52 -41.42
C ALA A 689 5.23 17.01 -41.57
N ILE A 690 5.63 17.67 -40.48
CA ILE A 690 6.11 19.07 -40.49
C ILE A 690 7.47 19.17 -41.20
N ASP A 691 8.43 18.30 -40.86
CA ASP A 691 9.77 18.30 -41.48
C ASP A 691 9.69 18.04 -43.00
N ASP A 692 8.82 17.12 -43.44
CA ASP A 692 8.57 16.84 -44.85
C ASP A 692 7.92 18.04 -45.58
N ASP A 693 7.06 18.79 -44.89
CA ASP A 693 6.44 20.01 -45.45
C ASP A 693 7.44 21.17 -45.52
N GLU A 694 8.23 21.40 -44.47
CA GLU A 694 9.33 22.39 -44.49
C GLU A 694 10.38 22.06 -45.54
N LYS A 695 10.70 20.77 -45.72
CA LYS A 695 11.63 20.31 -46.75
C LYS A 695 11.09 20.57 -48.15
N LYS A 696 9.80 20.30 -48.40
CA LYS A 696 9.14 20.68 -49.66
C LYS A 696 9.16 22.18 -49.87
N GLU A 697 8.98 22.97 -48.81
CA GLU A 697 9.03 24.43 -48.88
C GLU A 697 10.44 24.92 -49.27
N ARG A 698 11.49 24.27 -48.75
CA ARG A 698 12.89 24.54 -49.14
C ARG A 698 13.15 24.13 -50.60
N GLU A 699 12.75 22.93 -50.99
CA GLU A 699 12.90 22.41 -52.36
C GLU A 699 12.14 23.26 -53.40
N GLN A 700 10.98 23.83 -53.03
CA GLN A 700 10.23 24.76 -53.89
C GLN A 700 10.83 26.17 -53.92
N LYS A 701 11.43 26.64 -52.82
CA LYS A 701 12.16 27.92 -52.75
C LYS A 701 13.47 27.87 -53.55
N GLU A 702 14.09 26.70 -53.65
CA GLU A 702 15.39 26.47 -54.30
C GLU A 702 15.30 26.12 -55.80
N GLY A 703 14.24 26.52 -56.50
CA GLY A 703 14.01 26.18 -57.92
C GLY A 703 15.23 26.33 -58.86
N GLU A 704 16.03 25.28 -59.00
CA GLU A 704 16.80 24.97 -60.19
C GLU A 704 15.91 24.16 -61.13
N LYS A 705 15.65 24.74 -62.31
CA LYS A 705 14.96 24.06 -63.40
C LYS A 705 15.73 22.79 -63.81
N PRO A 706 15.12 21.60 -63.85
CA PRO A 706 15.69 20.52 -64.64
C PRO A 706 15.47 20.85 -66.12
N ARG A 707 16.50 20.58 -66.93
CA ARG A 707 16.37 20.53 -68.39
C ARG A 707 15.43 19.38 -68.76
N VAL A 708 14.61 19.65 -69.77
CA VAL A 708 13.78 18.68 -70.48
C VAL A 708 14.66 17.59 -71.08
N GLU A 709 14.52 16.36 -70.59
CA GLU A 709 14.54 15.13 -71.38
C GLU A 709 13.46 14.20 -70.77
N ASP A 710 12.52 13.73 -71.60
CA ASP A 710 11.36 12.92 -71.19
C ASP A 710 11.77 11.70 -70.34
N PRO A 711 11.06 11.43 -69.23
CA PRO A 711 9.94 10.50 -69.35
C PRO A 711 8.72 10.85 -68.49
N THR A 712 7.53 10.67 -69.05
CA THR A 712 6.33 10.19 -68.32
C THR A 712 6.30 8.66 -68.40
N PRO A 713 5.80 7.90 -67.41
CA PRO A 713 4.65 8.25 -66.60
C PRO A 713 5.00 8.60 -65.16
N ASP A 714 4.50 9.76 -64.77
CA ASP A 714 3.91 10.00 -63.46
C ASP A 714 3.19 8.72 -62.96
N ASP A 715 3.74 8.06 -61.92
CA ASP A 715 2.89 7.44 -60.90
C ASP A 715 3.68 6.93 -59.69
N ASP A 716 4.95 6.53 -59.76
CA ASP A 716 5.47 5.65 -58.70
C ASP A 716 5.63 6.29 -57.31
N LEU A 717 6.20 7.49 -57.16
CA LEU A 717 6.42 8.04 -55.81
C LEU A 717 5.15 8.70 -55.22
N TYR A 718 4.37 9.38 -56.05
CA TYR A 718 3.14 10.07 -55.63
C TYR A 718 1.99 9.07 -55.43
N SER A 719 1.90 8.00 -56.25
CA SER A 719 0.99 6.87 -55.99
C SER A 719 1.46 6.02 -54.81
N TYR A 720 2.76 5.87 -54.56
CA TYR A 720 3.28 5.16 -53.39
C TYR A 720 3.04 5.90 -52.08
N LEU A 721 3.27 7.22 -52.04
CA LEU A 721 2.92 8.05 -50.89
C LEU A 721 1.41 8.14 -50.70
N SER A 722 0.62 8.21 -51.79
CA SER A 722 -0.84 8.11 -51.71
C SER A 722 -1.31 6.73 -51.23
N ARG A 723 -0.61 5.63 -51.57
CA ARG A 723 -0.86 4.26 -51.07
C ARG A 723 -0.48 4.09 -49.60
N GLN A 724 0.57 4.76 -49.12
CA GLN A 724 0.94 4.78 -47.70
C GLN A 724 -0.05 5.60 -46.85
N THR A 725 -0.81 6.49 -47.47
CA THR A 725 -1.81 7.35 -46.81
C THR A 725 -3.26 6.95 -47.11
N SER A 726 -3.53 5.74 -47.64
CA SER A 726 -4.90 5.30 -47.97
C SER A 726 -5.36 4.07 -47.20
N ALA A 727 -4.44 3.28 -46.64
CA ALA A 727 -4.76 2.08 -45.86
C ALA A 727 -4.42 2.28 -44.37
N PRO A 728 -5.26 1.79 -43.44
CA PRO A 728 -4.94 1.86 -42.01
C PRO A 728 -3.67 1.04 -41.71
N ASP A 729 -2.87 1.49 -40.75
CA ASP A 729 -1.65 0.77 -40.33
C ASP A 729 -1.99 -0.58 -39.68
N HIS A 730 -3.14 -0.65 -39.03
CA HIS A 730 -3.69 -1.88 -38.48
C HIS A 730 -5.21 -1.84 -38.46
N GLU A 731 -5.83 -3.00 -38.59
CA GLU A 731 -7.27 -3.14 -38.56
C GLU A 731 -7.68 -4.35 -37.72
N ILE A 732 -8.73 -4.17 -36.93
CA ILE A 732 -9.38 -5.23 -36.17
C ILE A 732 -10.76 -5.45 -36.79
N ILE A 733 -10.99 -6.66 -37.28
CA ILE A 733 -12.28 -7.07 -37.84
C ILE A 733 -13.19 -7.49 -36.69
N LEU A 734 -14.41 -6.97 -36.70
CA LEU A 734 -15.46 -7.27 -35.74
C LEU A 734 -16.65 -7.90 -36.45
N ASP A 735 -17.06 -9.06 -35.96
CA ASP A 735 -18.36 -9.63 -36.28
C ASP A 735 -19.44 -8.77 -35.62
N GLY A 736 -20.23 -8.06 -36.42
CA GLY A 736 -21.31 -7.18 -35.98
C GLY A 736 -21.17 -5.73 -36.46
N ARG A 737 -22.20 -4.92 -36.17
CA ARG A 737 -22.25 -3.50 -36.48
C ARG A 737 -21.69 -2.68 -35.31
N LEU A 738 -20.60 -1.95 -35.53
CA LEU A 738 -20.01 -1.05 -34.54
C LEU A 738 -20.93 0.16 -34.30
N LEU A 739 -21.30 0.43 -33.05
CA LEU A 739 -22.19 1.52 -32.64
C LEU A 739 -21.41 2.69 -32.05
N HIS A 740 -20.44 2.42 -31.17
CA HIS A 740 -19.67 3.44 -30.48
C HIS A 740 -18.26 2.97 -30.12
N LEU A 741 -17.33 3.92 -29.98
CA LEU A 741 -15.97 3.71 -29.50
C LEU A 741 -15.70 4.65 -28.32
N ALA A 742 -15.07 4.14 -27.26
CA ALA A 742 -14.65 4.93 -26.12
C ALA A 742 -13.25 4.53 -25.65
N LEU A 743 -12.45 5.50 -25.19
CA LEU A 743 -11.13 5.25 -24.62
C LEU A 743 -11.19 5.26 -23.09
N SER A 744 -10.32 4.49 -22.45
CA SER A 744 -10.05 4.68 -21.02
C SER A 744 -9.32 6.00 -20.78
N PRO A 745 -9.46 6.63 -19.59
CA PRO A 745 -8.76 7.89 -19.29
C PRO A 745 -7.23 7.80 -19.35
N ASP A 746 -6.66 6.61 -19.14
CA ASP A 746 -5.23 6.34 -19.24
C ASP A 746 -4.78 5.94 -20.66
N TYR A 747 -5.71 5.95 -21.63
CA TYR A 747 -5.49 5.61 -23.03
C TYR A 747 -4.89 4.21 -23.27
N LYS A 748 -5.02 3.29 -22.29
CA LYS A 748 -4.54 1.91 -22.42
C LYS A 748 -5.55 0.97 -23.03
N TYR A 749 -6.84 1.30 -22.92
CA TYR A 749 -7.94 0.43 -23.34
C TYR A 749 -8.87 1.16 -24.31
N LEU A 750 -9.30 0.44 -25.33
CA LEU A 750 -10.36 0.85 -26.26
C LEU A 750 -11.58 -0.05 -26.05
N TYR A 751 -12.73 0.56 -25.83
CA TYR A 751 -14.02 -0.11 -25.72
C TYR A 751 -14.81 0.09 -27.00
N ALA A 752 -15.25 -1.01 -27.60
CA ALA A 752 -16.07 -1.01 -28.80
C ALA A 752 -17.43 -1.62 -28.51
N THR A 753 -18.48 -0.83 -28.69
CA THR A 753 -19.87 -1.27 -28.54
C THR A 753 -20.36 -1.79 -29.88
N VAL A 754 -20.69 -3.08 -29.95
CA VAL A 754 -20.97 -3.81 -31.20
C VAL A 754 -22.33 -4.51 -31.10
N ASN A 755 -23.16 -4.33 -32.12
CA ASN A 755 -24.37 -5.11 -32.32
C ASN A 755 -24.04 -6.38 -33.11
N MET A 756 -24.05 -7.53 -32.43
CA MET A 756 -23.67 -8.85 -32.97
C MET A 756 -24.73 -9.43 -33.92
N SER A 757 -25.99 -9.03 -33.79
CA SER A 757 -27.09 -9.58 -34.57
C SER A 757 -28.02 -8.49 -35.10
N PRO A 758 -27.53 -7.63 -36.01
CA PRO A 758 -28.26 -6.45 -36.47
C PRO A 758 -29.55 -6.77 -37.24
N ARG A 759 -29.72 -8.02 -37.70
CA ARG A 759 -30.90 -8.51 -38.43
C ARG A 759 -31.89 -9.33 -37.60
N SER A 760 -31.59 -9.60 -36.32
CA SER A 760 -32.51 -10.34 -35.47
C SER A 760 -33.59 -9.41 -34.91
N SER A 761 -34.75 -9.95 -34.55
CA SER A 761 -35.79 -9.23 -33.82
C SER A 761 -35.39 -8.89 -32.36
N SER A 762 -34.22 -9.37 -31.93
CA SER A 762 -33.64 -9.17 -30.60
C SER A 762 -32.13 -8.94 -30.74
N PRO A 763 -31.69 -7.76 -31.23
CA PRO A 763 -30.28 -7.46 -31.45
C PRO A 763 -29.45 -7.61 -30.18
N LEU A 764 -28.44 -8.47 -30.22
CA LEU A 764 -27.53 -8.68 -29.11
C LEU A 764 -26.39 -7.67 -29.19
N THR A 765 -26.33 -6.74 -28.22
CA THR A 765 -25.27 -5.74 -28.15
C THR A 765 -24.26 -6.11 -27.07
N GLU A 766 -22.98 -6.10 -27.43
CA GLU A 766 -21.85 -6.41 -26.57
C GLU A 766 -20.84 -5.27 -26.55
N ILE A 767 -20.09 -5.15 -25.46
CA ILE A 767 -18.93 -4.26 -25.39
C ILE A 767 -17.67 -5.14 -25.39
N ARG A 768 -16.78 -4.89 -26.36
CA ARG A 768 -15.48 -5.55 -26.46
C ARG A 768 -14.37 -4.60 -26.00
N SER A 769 -13.50 -5.06 -25.11
CA SER A 769 -12.30 -4.31 -24.70
C SER A 769 -11.06 -4.77 -25.47
N PHE A 770 -10.25 -3.81 -25.88
CA PHE A 770 -8.97 -4.02 -26.55
C PHE A 770 -7.86 -3.33 -25.77
N HIS A 771 -6.83 -4.07 -25.39
CA HIS A 771 -5.67 -3.49 -24.72
C HIS A 771 -4.73 -2.90 -25.79
N LEU A 772 -4.61 -1.57 -25.85
CA LEU A 772 -3.88 -0.84 -26.90
C LEU A 772 -2.35 -1.10 -26.90
N GLN A 773 -1.78 -1.53 -25.77
CA GLN A 773 -0.38 -2.00 -25.74
C GLN A 773 -0.16 -3.26 -26.58
N THR A 774 -1.04 -4.26 -26.43
CA THR A 774 -0.92 -5.58 -27.07
C THR A 774 -1.68 -5.65 -28.39
N MET A 775 -2.65 -4.76 -28.62
CA MET A 775 -3.60 -4.76 -29.73
C MET A 775 -4.43 -6.06 -29.79
N VAL A 776 -4.69 -6.66 -28.63
CA VAL A 776 -5.45 -7.91 -28.51
C VAL A 776 -6.78 -7.64 -27.80
N ALA A 777 -7.85 -8.26 -28.28
CA ALA A 777 -9.13 -8.30 -27.60
C ALA A 777 -8.98 -9.06 -26.27
N GLU A 778 -9.42 -8.47 -25.16
CA GLU A 778 -9.40 -9.21 -23.90
C GLU A 778 -10.43 -10.34 -23.92
N ARG A 779 -10.10 -11.42 -23.21
CA ARG A 779 -10.98 -12.60 -23.14
C ARG A 779 -12.23 -12.35 -22.28
N GLY A 780 -12.27 -11.25 -21.52
CA GLY A 780 -13.40 -10.88 -20.67
C GLY A 780 -14.50 -10.17 -21.47
N ILE A 781 -15.74 -10.64 -21.36
CA ILE A 781 -16.92 -10.00 -21.94
C ILE A 781 -17.70 -9.32 -20.81
N PHE A 782 -18.22 -8.13 -21.09
CA PHE A 782 -19.18 -7.46 -20.21
C PHE A 782 -20.57 -8.10 -20.40
N TYR A 783 -20.98 -8.96 -19.45
CA TYR A 783 -22.24 -9.70 -19.49
C TYR A 783 -23.40 -8.91 -18.88
N GLY A 784 -24.63 -9.34 -19.16
CA GLY A 784 -25.86 -8.68 -18.71
C GLY A 784 -26.28 -7.59 -19.68
N GLY A 785 -26.69 -8.00 -20.88
CA GLY A 785 -26.82 -7.20 -22.10
C GLY A 785 -27.41 -5.79 -21.97
N LEU A 786 -27.00 -4.97 -22.94
CA LEU A 786 -27.70 -3.77 -23.33
C LEU A 786 -29.01 -4.19 -24.02
N ALA A 787 -30.12 -3.51 -23.74
CA ALA A 787 -31.41 -3.80 -24.36
C ALA A 787 -31.27 -3.82 -25.90
N PRO A 788 -31.94 -4.75 -26.60
CA PRO A 788 -31.84 -4.90 -28.04
C PRO A 788 -32.41 -3.66 -28.74
N PHE A 789 -31.53 -2.71 -29.10
CA PHE A 789 -31.91 -1.52 -29.85
C PHE A 789 -31.28 -1.48 -31.24
N PRO A 790 -32.08 -1.28 -32.31
CA PRO A 790 -31.55 -1.28 -33.66
C PRO A 790 -30.81 0.02 -33.98
N ASN A 791 -29.50 -0.09 -34.21
CA ASN A 791 -28.68 0.83 -35.01
C ASN A 791 -28.62 2.30 -34.57
N THR A 792 -28.90 2.61 -33.29
CA THR A 792 -28.62 3.92 -32.69
C THR A 792 -27.26 3.92 -32.01
N THR A 793 -26.61 5.09 -31.97
CA THR A 793 -25.39 5.26 -31.19
C THR A 793 -25.69 5.03 -29.72
N ILE A 794 -24.91 4.15 -29.09
CA ILE A 794 -25.01 3.87 -27.66
C ILE A 794 -23.86 4.60 -26.98
N PRO A 795 -24.11 5.70 -26.26
CA PRO A 795 -23.11 6.39 -25.46
C PRO A 795 -22.38 5.40 -24.53
N THR A 796 -21.06 5.38 -24.62
CA THR A 796 -20.20 4.60 -23.72
C THR A 796 -19.14 5.52 -23.16
N ALA A 797 -18.95 5.50 -21.84
CA ALA A 797 -17.93 6.28 -21.15
C ALA A 797 -17.20 5.40 -20.15
N ALA A 798 -15.92 5.67 -19.91
CA ALA A 798 -15.12 4.93 -18.95
C ALA A 798 -14.37 5.91 -18.03
N ASN A 799 -14.24 5.54 -16.77
CA ASN A 799 -13.30 6.18 -15.85
C ASN A 799 -12.19 5.21 -15.45
N GLU A 800 -11.44 5.54 -14.39
CA GLU A 800 -10.39 4.68 -13.83
C GLU A 800 -10.90 3.29 -13.39
N TYR A 801 -12.13 3.19 -12.89
CA TYR A 801 -12.63 1.97 -12.21
C TYR A 801 -13.78 1.26 -12.95
N PHE A 802 -14.60 2.03 -13.65
CA PHE A 802 -15.89 1.60 -14.17
C PHE A 802 -16.07 1.95 -15.64
N LEU A 803 -16.87 1.13 -16.30
CA LEU A 803 -17.36 1.32 -17.66
C LEU A 803 -18.87 1.53 -17.60
N PHE A 804 -19.34 2.53 -18.32
CA PHE A 804 -20.73 2.94 -18.37
C PHE A 804 -21.23 2.88 -19.80
N SER A 805 -22.43 2.37 -20.00
CA SER A 805 -23.09 2.42 -21.31
C SER A 805 -24.58 2.57 -21.13
N SER A 806 -25.21 3.41 -21.96
CA SER A 806 -26.65 3.63 -21.87
C SER A 806 -27.46 2.71 -22.76
N THR A 807 -28.70 2.44 -22.35
CA THR A 807 -29.75 1.75 -23.10
C THR A 807 -31.08 2.41 -22.81
N ASP A 808 -31.57 3.21 -23.76
CA ASP A 808 -32.85 3.90 -23.63
C ASP A 808 -32.95 4.63 -22.28
N GLU A 809 -33.81 4.19 -21.36
CA GLU A 809 -34.00 4.75 -20.02
C GLU A 809 -33.01 4.24 -18.95
N GLN A 810 -32.01 3.44 -19.30
CA GLN A 810 -31.08 2.84 -18.34
C GLN A 810 -29.61 3.15 -18.64
N VAL A 811 -28.77 3.25 -17.62
CA VAL A 811 -27.32 3.19 -17.73
C VAL A 811 -26.82 1.96 -17.00
N VAL A 812 -26.09 1.09 -17.71
CA VAL A 812 -25.51 -0.12 -17.16
C VAL A 812 -24.07 0.16 -16.77
N VAL A 813 -23.67 -0.31 -15.58
CA VAL A 813 -22.35 -0.09 -15.00
C VAL A 813 -21.61 -1.42 -14.88
N TRP A 814 -20.36 -1.47 -15.34
CA TRP A 814 -19.46 -2.61 -15.18
C TRP A 814 -18.17 -2.21 -14.48
N SER A 815 -17.51 -3.18 -13.84
CA SER A 815 -16.12 -3.01 -13.40
C SER A 815 -15.20 -3.09 -14.61
N ARG A 816 -14.35 -2.09 -14.79
CA ARG A 816 -13.37 -2.04 -15.87
C ARG A 816 -12.29 -3.12 -15.75
N VAL A 817 -11.95 -3.49 -14.51
CA VAL A 817 -10.79 -4.34 -14.19
C VAL A 817 -11.14 -5.82 -14.19
N HIS A 818 -12.31 -6.18 -13.68
CA HIS A 818 -12.68 -7.58 -13.47
C HIS A 818 -13.51 -8.18 -14.60
N HIS A 819 -14.04 -7.34 -15.50
CA HIS A 819 -15.04 -7.73 -16.50
C HIS A 819 -16.23 -8.46 -15.85
N GLY A 820 -17.01 -9.19 -16.63
CA GLY A 820 -18.08 -10.02 -16.08
C GLY A 820 -19.46 -9.31 -16.07
N PRO A 821 -20.37 -9.69 -15.14
CA PRO A 821 -21.74 -9.19 -15.12
C PRO A 821 -21.82 -7.70 -14.73
N SER A 822 -22.89 -7.04 -15.17
CA SER A 822 -23.21 -5.66 -14.77
C SER A 822 -23.32 -5.54 -13.26
N LEU A 823 -22.64 -4.55 -12.68
CA LEU A 823 -22.67 -4.23 -11.24
C LEU A 823 -24.04 -3.70 -10.81
N THR A 824 -24.59 -2.79 -11.61
CA THR A 824 -25.88 -2.14 -11.36
C THR A 824 -26.47 -1.60 -12.66
N ARG A 825 -27.77 -1.27 -12.63
CA ARG A 825 -28.49 -0.57 -13.68
C ARG A 825 -29.15 0.67 -13.08
N LEU A 826 -28.81 1.82 -13.61
CA LEU A 826 -29.32 3.12 -13.21
C LEU A 826 -30.52 3.43 -14.10
N THR A 827 -31.71 3.54 -13.52
CA THR A 827 -32.94 3.78 -14.29
C THR A 827 -33.32 5.25 -14.23
N HIS A 828 -33.73 5.80 -15.37
CA HIS A 828 -34.10 7.19 -15.58
C HIS A 828 -35.53 7.32 -16.11
N PRO A 829 -36.20 8.47 -15.93
CA PRO A 829 -37.59 8.66 -16.35
C PRO A 829 -37.75 8.88 -17.86
N ASN A 830 -36.69 9.25 -18.58
CA ASN A 830 -36.69 9.46 -20.03
C ASN A 830 -35.43 8.83 -20.65
N PRO A 831 -35.40 8.67 -21.98
CA PRO A 831 -34.23 8.15 -22.68
C PRO A 831 -32.96 8.98 -22.44
N VAL A 832 -31.87 8.29 -22.15
CA VAL A 832 -30.54 8.85 -21.93
C VAL A 832 -29.93 9.29 -23.26
N ARG A 833 -29.55 10.56 -23.36
CA ARG A 833 -28.92 11.12 -24.58
C ARG A 833 -27.41 11.06 -24.58
N SER A 834 -26.80 11.40 -23.45
CA SER A 834 -25.34 11.44 -23.30
C SER A 834 -24.95 11.08 -21.88
N ILE A 835 -23.77 10.47 -21.75
CA ILE A 835 -23.17 10.13 -20.46
C ILE A 835 -21.74 10.63 -20.42
N ALA A 836 -21.28 11.10 -19.26
CA ALA A 836 -19.87 11.44 -19.04
C ALA A 836 -19.44 10.91 -17.67
N ALA A 837 -18.36 10.14 -17.65
CA ALA A 837 -17.75 9.64 -16.43
C ALA A 837 -16.56 10.52 -16.06
N HIS A 838 -16.48 10.93 -14.80
CA HIS A 838 -15.33 11.69 -14.31
C HIS A 838 -14.08 10.80 -14.37
N PRO A 839 -12.93 11.26 -14.89
CA PRO A 839 -11.78 10.40 -15.18
C PRO A 839 -11.20 9.68 -13.94
N GLN A 840 -11.13 10.37 -12.80
CA GLN A 840 -10.56 9.85 -11.54
C GLN A 840 -11.62 9.59 -10.45
N GLU A 841 -12.48 10.58 -10.18
CA GLU A 841 -13.57 10.44 -9.20
C GLU A 841 -14.66 9.46 -9.67
N LYS A 842 -15.39 8.92 -8.69
CA LYS A 842 -16.47 7.95 -8.91
C LYS A 842 -17.81 8.65 -9.19
N LEU A 843 -17.78 9.63 -10.08
CA LEU A 843 -18.88 10.51 -10.46
C LEU A 843 -19.32 10.22 -11.89
N LEU A 844 -20.63 10.16 -12.12
CA LEU A 844 -21.23 9.97 -13.44
C LEU A 844 -22.29 11.05 -13.68
N LEU A 845 -22.19 11.73 -14.82
CA LEU A 845 -23.21 12.66 -15.31
C LEU A 845 -24.03 11.99 -16.42
N VAL A 846 -25.35 12.10 -16.32
CA VAL A 846 -26.29 11.52 -17.29
C VAL A 846 -27.28 12.58 -17.75
N VAL A 847 -27.37 12.79 -19.06
CA VAL A 847 -28.30 13.72 -19.67
C VAL A 847 -29.61 13.03 -20.00
N VAL A 848 -30.72 13.55 -19.45
CA VAL A 848 -32.07 12.98 -19.55
C VAL A 848 -33.07 14.10 -19.83
N GLY A 849 -33.40 14.32 -21.11
CA GLY A 849 -34.33 15.40 -21.50
C GLY A 849 -33.79 16.78 -21.13
N GLU A 850 -34.49 17.51 -20.27
CA GLU A 850 -34.12 18.83 -19.74
C GLU A 850 -33.33 18.75 -18.41
N GLN A 851 -32.98 17.54 -17.97
CA GLN A 851 -32.35 17.30 -16.67
C GLN A 851 -30.94 16.73 -16.81
N LEU A 852 -30.05 17.16 -15.91
CA LEU A 852 -28.73 16.55 -15.71
C LEU A 852 -28.74 15.78 -14.39
N HIS A 853 -28.64 14.45 -14.47
CA HIS A 853 -28.60 13.57 -13.31
C HIS A 853 -27.17 13.32 -12.88
N VAL A 854 -26.85 13.61 -11.62
CA VAL A 854 -25.52 13.46 -11.03
C VAL A 854 -25.51 12.22 -10.13
N TRP A 855 -24.78 11.19 -10.53
CA TRP A 855 -24.68 9.93 -9.80
C TRP A 855 -23.38 9.83 -9.04
N THR A 856 -23.49 9.47 -7.77
CA THR A 856 -22.36 9.25 -6.86
C THR A 856 -22.48 7.90 -6.17
N PRO A 857 -21.40 7.40 -5.56
CA PRO A 857 -21.46 6.19 -4.77
C PRO A 857 -22.30 6.45 -3.50
N ALA A 858 -23.06 5.46 -3.05
CA ALA A 858 -23.79 5.59 -1.80
C ALA A 858 -22.82 5.86 -0.65
N PHE A 859 -23.00 6.98 0.07
CA PHE A 859 -22.28 7.22 1.32
C PHE A 859 -22.61 6.09 2.29
N ALA A 860 -21.62 5.26 2.60
CA ALA A 860 -21.76 4.22 3.61
C ALA A 860 -21.96 4.88 4.98
N SER A 861 -23.17 4.75 5.53
CA SER A 861 -23.43 4.93 6.97
C SER A 861 -22.80 3.80 7.78
#